data_AF-D8QJF6-F1
#
_entry.id   AF-D8QJF6-F1
#
_cell.length_a   1.000
_cell.length_b   1.000
_cell.length_c   1.000
_cell.angle_alpha   90.00
_cell.angle_beta   90.00
_cell.angle_gamma   90.00
#
_symmetry.space_group_name_H-M   'P 1'
#
loop_
_entity.id
_entity.type
_entity.pdbx_description
1 polymer ?
#
loop_
_entity_poly.entity_id
_entity_poly.type
_entity_poly.pdbx_seq_one_letter_code
_entity_poly.pdbx_strand_id
1 'polypeptide(L)'
;MAHNLSLDPEVLVRQYEDYLDDLDALRKELLGMVEAEASVAARRSSLYRVKALLRGGTTFRVLDDDYLRPDLPWAMDGSQANVMTRAMITYALYMEVSGRPEYVSIRETKPVELATMLRWVDLVHPMNDRLIPTPKCPTYAQMVAPISKLFSSIAMKTDDLIQLAWKDPHVITLVMDLWLHYPRYLLKYSEEISTTLCAITVSAVAIFDGLAATDGGEDYIVARLLHMVGGHHRRILRLISEQTAFLRSVNMESGWEYVWKDQFGLVAGVLQSPEFIGITAPHCFFQSIITGYRRALDQPDNESMILMSESATLILDGLVCLALRPTNLRRAIRSGVYDVLFDVERAWGKGEELSSNSVQHLEDSLTMLGTLRAFHRRHSNLLHPIEQPDERRTFIENRFKSLLSTYRVLWQQYTSWRESNAWKRLIPCSNTNTDAHEGEVRACPCGEVFYCSKKCQREHWKSSHRNDCSRTGRVWTFEDGVTLADTVFAIELAFHVVKRNEDKILEAITRTVTRRVDSPNPKSVLVVVELSNPPTPDGNFGWTLEDEDDGSSTLADGATEGAPDEGEGKGTEDDRSLTAMDRQVNLEDTREVNFEGPHIASIAAWLRYAGETSLQVTLPFRYDFSLQRPVARNLAS
;
A
#
# COMPACT_ATOMS: atom_id res chain seq x y z
N MET A 1 6.77 24.27 49.49
CA MET A 1 6.26 23.29 50.47
C MET A 1 4.74 23.29 50.39
N ALA A 2 4.18 22.61 49.38
CA ALA A 2 2.76 22.32 49.36
C ALA A 2 2.52 21.18 50.34
N HIS A 3 1.69 21.40 51.36
CA HIS A 3 1.22 20.32 52.23
C HIS A 3 0.36 19.39 51.38
N ASN A 4 0.95 18.31 50.86
CA ASN A 4 0.22 17.14 50.38
C ASN A 4 -0.46 16.50 51.59
N LEU A 5 -1.60 17.06 52.00
CA LEU A 5 -2.57 16.38 52.83
C LEU A 5 -3.03 15.18 52.01
N SER A 6 -2.42 14.02 52.26
CA SER A 6 -2.89 12.77 51.68
C SER A 6 -4.31 12.56 52.21
N LEU A 7 -5.30 12.84 51.36
CA LEU A 7 -6.68 12.46 51.61
C LEU A 7 -6.72 11.00 52.02
N ASP A 8 -7.53 10.71 53.04
CA ASP A 8 -7.80 9.36 53.51
C ASP A 8 -8.32 8.51 52.34
N PRO A 9 -7.69 7.37 52.01
CA PRO A 9 -8.16 6.47 50.95
C PRO A 9 -9.64 6.11 51.05
N GLU A 10 -10.21 6.01 52.25
CA GLU A 10 -11.63 5.72 52.44
C GLU A 10 -12.54 6.87 51.96
N VAL A 11 -12.10 8.12 52.16
CA VAL A 11 -12.83 9.31 51.69
C VAL A 11 -12.84 9.36 50.17
N LEU A 12 -11.70 9.04 49.54
CA LEU A 12 -11.60 8.97 48.08
C LEU A 12 -12.52 7.88 47.49
N VAL A 13 -12.57 6.70 48.12
CA VAL A 13 -13.46 5.61 47.69
C VAL A 13 -14.93 6.04 47.76
N ARG A 14 -15.37 6.66 48.87
CA ARG A 14 -16.75 7.15 49.00
C ARG A 14 -17.09 8.22 47.97
N GLN A 15 -16.16 9.14 47.70
CA GLN A 15 -16.36 10.13 46.65
C GLN A 15 -16.52 9.48 45.28
N TYR A 16 -15.73 8.46 44.96
CA TYR A 16 -15.89 7.70 43.72
C TYR A 16 -17.23 6.96 43.63
N GLU A 17 -17.73 6.41 44.74
CA GLU A 17 -19.07 5.78 44.78
C GLU A 17 -20.18 6.78 44.46
N ASP A 18 -20.17 7.97 45.07
CA ASP A 18 -21.14 9.03 44.78
C ASP A 18 -21.10 9.44 43.29
N TYR A 19 -19.90 9.52 42.69
CA TYR A 19 -19.75 9.83 41.26
C TYR A 19 -20.26 8.70 40.36
N LEU A 20 -20.06 7.44 40.75
CA LEU A 20 -20.56 6.29 40.00
C LEU A 20 -22.08 6.28 39.95
N ASP A 21 -22.73 6.61 41.07
CA ASP A 21 -24.19 6.71 41.14
C ASP A 21 -24.73 7.81 40.21
N ASP A 22 -24.11 9.00 40.21
CA ASP A 22 -24.46 10.10 39.30
C ASP A 22 -24.25 9.71 37.82
N LEU A 23 -23.16 9.02 37.50
CA LEU A 23 -22.84 8.56 36.15
C LEU A 23 -23.82 7.49 35.67
N ASP A 24 -24.12 6.50 36.51
CA ASP A 24 -25.07 5.43 36.17
C ASP A 24 -26.50 5.97 36.05
N ALA A 25 -26.88 6.96 36.86
CA ALA A 25 -28.14 7.67 36.72
C ALA A 25 -28.23 8.41 35.37
N LEU A 26 -27.19 9.18 35.00
CA LEU A 26 -27.15 9.87 33.71
C LEU A 26 -27.16 8.89 32.54
N ARG A 27 -26.35 7.85 32.61
CA ARG A 27 -26.25 6.79 31.59
C ARG A 27 -27.60 6.13 31.36
N LYS A 28 -28.32 5.77 32.42
CA LYS A 28 -29.63 5.14 32.34
C LYS A 28 -30.62 6.02 31.58
N GLU A 29 -30.66 7.31 31.89
CA GLU A 29 -31.57 8.25 31.22
C GLU A 29 -31.16 8.49 29.75
N LEU A 30 -29.86 8.53 29.44
CA LEU A 30 -29.36 8.60 28.06
C LEU A 30 -29.72 7.35 27.24
N LEU A 31 -29.59 6.15 27.82
CA LEU A 31 -29.98 4.90 27.15
C LEU A 31 -31.47 4.89 26.81
N GLY A 32 -32.34 5.30 27.74
CA GLY A 32 -33.77 5.45 27.47
C GLY A 32 -34.09 6.47 26.38
N MET A 33 -33.16 7.36 26.02
CA MET A 33 -33.30 8.27 24.90
C MET A 33 -32.83 7.70 23.56
N VAL A 34 -31.93 6.71 23.59
CA VAL A 34 -31.38 6.04 22.41
C VAL A 34 -32.34 4.98 21.85
N GLU A 35 -33.10 4.32 22.73
CA GLU A 35 -34.06 3.24 22.40
C GLU A 35 -35.02 3.64 21.26
N ALA A 36 -34.88 2.95 20.12
CA ALA A 36 -35.52 3.31 18.86
C ALA A 36 -37.05 3.17 18.86
N GLU A 37 -37.60 2.32 19.73
CA GLU A 37 -39.03 2.00 19.76
C GLU A 37 -39.87 3.07 20.48
N ALA A 38 -39.25 3.93 21.28
CA ALA A 38 -39.96 4.94 22.06
C ALA A 38 -40.19 6.24 21.27
N SER A 39 -41.44 6.72 21.24
CA SER A 39 -41.75 8.03 20.67
C SER A 39 -40.96 9.15 21.38
N VAL A 40 -40.63 10.24 20.67
CA VAL A 40 -39.94 11.40 21.27
C VAL A 40 -40.70 11.93 22.49
N ALA A 41 -42.04 11.87 22.48
CA ALA A 41 -42.89 12.26 23.60
C ALA A 41 -42.68 11.36 24.83
N ALA A 42 -42.58 10.04 24.63
CA ALA A 42 -42.28 9.09 25.71
C ALA A 42 -40.89 9.33 26.33
N ARG A 43 -39.92 9.78 25.52
CA ARG A 43 -38.53 10.09 25.95
C ARG A 43 -38.37 11.45 26.63
N ARG A 44 -39.44 12.27 26.71
CA ARG A 44 -39.37 13.66 27.25
C ARG A 44 -39.02 13.72 28.74
N SER A 45 -39.45 12.73 29.53
CA SER A 45 -39.10 12.64 30.95
C SER A 45 -37.59 12.48 31.14
N SER A 46 -36.98 11.56 30.39
CA SER A 46 -35.53 11.35 30.40
C SER A 46 -34.75 12.56 29.92
N LEU A 47 -35.22 13.26 28.87
CA LEU A 47 -34.63 14.53 28.44
C LEU A 47 -34.56 15.57 29.58
N TYR A 48 -35.64 15.73 30.37
CA TYR A 48 -35.63 16.66 31.50
C TYR A 48 -34.67 16.23 32.61
N ARG A 49 -34.58 14.92 32.88
CA ARG A 49 -33.65 14.36 33.88
C ARG A 49 -32.19 14.52 33.47
N VAL A 50 -31.87 14.21 32.21
CA VAL A 50 -30.54 14.43 31.62
C VAL A 50 -30.14 15.90 31.77
N LYS A 51 -31.02 16.85 31.39
CA LYS A 51 -30.74 18.28 31.57
C LYS A 51 -30.53 18.68 33.03
N ALA A 52 -31.30 18.11 33.96
CA ALA A 52 -31.16 18.39 35.38
C ALA A 52 -29.81 17.89 35.92
N LEU A 53 -29.42 16.66 35.57
CA LEU A 53 -28.13 16.08 35.94
C LEU A 53 -26.95 16.87 35.37
N LEU A 54 -26.99 17.21 34.07
CA LEU A 54 -25.94 18.00 33.42
C LEU A 54 -25.81 19.42 34.02
N ARG A 55 -26.93 20.09 34.35
CA ARG A 55 -26.91 21.41 35.00
C ARG A 55 -26.40 21.37 36.43
N GLY A 56 -26.53 20.23 37.11
CA GLY A 56 -25.93 20.02 38.43
C GLY A 56 -24.40 20.10 38.40
N GLY A 57 -23.78 19.80 37.26
CA GLY A 57 -22.34 19.90 37.06
C GLY A 57 -21.52 18.93 37.92
N THR A 58 -22.16 17.96 38.60
CA THR A 58 -21.48 16.99 39.47
C THR A 58 -21.02 15.74 38.71
N THR A 59 -21.78 15.33 37.69
CA THR A 59 -21.61 14.02 37.03
C THR A 59 -20.23 13.82 36.40
N PHE A 60 -19.65 14.88 35.83
CA PHE A 60 -18.31 14.84 35.24
C PHE A 60 -17.27 15.63 36.06
N ARG A 61 -17.62 16.08 37.27
CA ARG A 61 -16.73 16.90 38.10
C ARG A 61 -15.48 16.14 38.54
N VAL A 62 -15.55 14.82 38.61
CA VAL A 62 -14.38 13.95 38.84
C VAL A 62 -13.31 14.13 37.76
N LEU A 63 -13.66 14.71 36.60
CA LEU A 63 -12.78 14.98 35.47
C LEU A 63 -12.06 16.35 35.54
N ASP A 64 -12.30 17.19 36.55
CA ASP A 64 -11.63 18.48 36.73
C ASP A 64 -10.48 18.38 37.77
N ASP A 65 -9.33 17.89 37.28
CA ASP A 65 -7.93 18.06 37.71
C ASP A 65 -7.44 17.80 39.17
N ASP A 66 -8.26 17.82 40.23
CA ASP A 66 -7.74 17.68 41.62
C ASP A 66 -7.73 16.25 42.18
N TYR A 67 -8.44 15.31 41.54
CA TYR A 67 -8.65 13.95 42.09
C TYR A 67 -7.72 12.88 41.54
N LEU A 68 -6.87 13.25 40.59
CA LEU A 68 -5.93 12.31 40.00
C LEU A 68 -4.56 12.42 40.60
N ARG A 69 -4.02 11.26 40.92
CA ARG A 69 -2.60 11.05 41.18
C ARG A 69 -1.98 10.50 39.89
N PRO A 70 -1.54 11.35 38.94
CA PRO A 70 -0.90 10.90 37.70
C PRO A 70 0.44 10.19 37.96
N ASP A 71 0.96 10.30 39.18
CA ASP A 71 2.21 9.72 39.65
C ASP A 71 2.10 8.24 40.07
N LEU A 72 0.89 7.68 40.21
CA LEU A 72 0.71 6.29 40.61
C LEU A 72 0.15 5.44 39.47
N PRO A 73 0.69 4.22 39.25
CA PRO A 73 0.07 3.29 38.34
C PRO A 73 -1.26 2.80 38.91
N TRP A 74 -2.27 2.65 38.06
CA TRP A 74 -3.60 2.23 38.49
C TRP A 74 -3.81 0.75 38.21
N ALA A 75 -4.40 0.03 39.16
CA ALA A 75 -4.92 -1.30 38.90
C ALA A 75 -6.09 -1.21 37.90
N MET A 76 -6.11 -2.10 36.90
CA MET A 76 -7.19 -2.18 35.91
C MET A 76 -8.59 -2.36 36.54
N ASP A 77 -8.69 -3.07 37.67
CA ASP A 77 -9.92 -3.27 38.46
C ASP A 77 -10.05 -2.28 39.64
N GLY A 78 -9.25 -1.22 39.66
CA GLY A 78 -9.31 -0.16 40.67
C GLY A 78 -10.52 0.77 40.49
N SER A 79 -10.92 1.45 41.56
CA SER A 79 -12.05 2.39 41.53
C SER A 79 -11.85 3.53 40.53
N GLN A 80 -10.63 4.04 40.36
CA GLN A 80 -10.31 5.08 39.38
C GLN A 80 -10.59 4.62 37.94
N ALA A 81 -10.09 3.44 37.57
CA ALA A 81 -10.31 2.87 36.23
C ALA A 81 -11.80 2.62 35.96
N ASN A 82 -12.55 2.18 36.98
CA ASN A 82 -14.00 2.00 36.87
C ASN A 82 -14.74 3.33 36.65
N VAL A 83 -14.43 4.37 37.44
CA VAL A 83 -15.03 5.71 37.27
C VAL A 83 -14.72 6.24 35.86
N MET A 84 -13.49 6.10 35.38
CA MET A 84 -13.11 6.56 34.03
C MET A 84 -13.86 5.81 32.93
N THR A 85 -13.96 4.49 33.05
CA THR A 85 -14.73 3.66 32.13
C THR A 85 -16.18 4.13 32.04
N ARG A 86 -16.81 4.34 33.21
CA ARG A 86 -18.20 4.81 33.29
C ARG A 86 -18.36 6.21 32.74
N ALA A 87 -17.43 7.12 33.02
CA ALA A 87 -17.42 8.47 32.48
C ALA A 87 -17.32 8.48 30.95
N MET A 88 -16.39 7.71 30.36
CA MET A 88 -16.21 7.64 28.91
C MET A 88 -17.43 7.04 28.20
N ILE A 89 -17.99 5.93 28.72
CA ILE A 89 -19.21 5.33 28.16
C ILE A 89 -20.39 6.33 28.24
N THR A 90 -20.55 7.00 29.37
CA THR A 90 -21.65 7.96 29.58
C THR A 90 -21.48 9.18 28.67
N TYR A 91 -20.25 9.67 28.49
CA TYR A 91 -19.96 10.77 27.58
C TYR A 91 -20.16 10.37 26.11
N ALA A 92 -19.76 9.16 25.72
CA ALA A 92 -20.00 8.63 24.38
C ALA A 92 -21.51 8.58 24.05
N LEU A 93 -22.33 8.09 25.00
CA LEU A 93 -23.79 8.11 24.88
C LEU A 93 -24.35 9.53 24.83
N TYR A 94 -23.82 10.45 25.62
CA TYR A 94 -24.19 11.87 25.53
C TYR A 94 -23.89 12.44 24.13
N MET A 95 -22.74 12.11 23.53
CA MET A 95 -22.37 12.56 22.19
C MET A 95 -23.32 12.02 21.13
N GLU A 96 -23.71 10.74 21.24
CA GLU A 96 -24.69 10.09 20.37
C GLU A 96 -26.08 10.75 20.49
N VAL A 97 -26.60 10.88 21.73
CA VAL A 97 -27.91 11.51 21.99
C VAL A 97 -27.94 12.96 21.52
N SER A 98 -26.90 13.74 21.84
CA SER A 98 -26.81 15.15 21.43
C SER A 98 -26.60 15.35 19.93
N GLY A 99 -26.23 14.29 19.19
CA GLY A 99 -26.16 14.31 17.73
C GLY A 99 -27.53 14.19 17.06
N ARG A 100 -28.56 13.73 17.77
CA ARG A 100 -29.90 13.59 17.21
C ARG A 100 -30.60 14.96 17.09
N PRO A 101 -31.25 15.27 15.95
CA PRO A 101 -31.91 16.57 15.75
C PRO A 101 -32.95 16.91 16.82
N GLU A 102 -33.67 15.93 17.37
CA GLU A 102 -34.66 16.14 18.43
C GLU A 102 -34.06 16.55 19.79
N TYR A 103 -32.74 16.41 19.97
CA TYR A 103 -32.04 16.63 21.23
C TYR A 103 -30.95 17.70 21.16
N VAL A 104 -31.00 18.59 20.16
CA VAL A 104 -30.05 19.71 20.00
C VAL A 104 -29.90 20.55 21.27
N SER A 105 -30.98 20.73 22.03
CA SER A 105 -30.95 21.49 23.30
C SER A 105 -30.13 20.85 24.43
N ILE A 106 -29.70 19.59 24.30
CA ILE A 106 -28.70 18.99 25.21
C ILE A 106 -27.29 19.47 24.85
N ARG A 107 -27.00 19.69 23.55
CA ARG A 107 -25.68 20.11 23.05
C ARG A 107 -25.23 21.46 23.64
N GLU A 108 -26.18 22.31 24.02
CA GLU A 108 -25.93 23.59 24.69
C GLU A 108 -25.30 23.40 26.09
N THR A 109 -25.56 22.27 26.75
CA THR A 109 -25.04 21.96 28.08
C THR A 109 -23.84 21.03 27.94
N LYS A 110 -22.70 21.57 27.46
CA LYS A 110 -21.44 20.82 27.35
C LYS A 110 -21.01 20.36 28.75
N PRO A 111 -21.05 19.05 29.08
CA PRO A 111 -20.75 18.60 30.44
C PRO A 111 -19.27 18.78 30.81
N VAL A 112 -18.40 18.59 29.82
CA VAL A 112 -16.95 18.67 29.96
C VAL A 112 -16.36 19.04 28.59
N GLU A 113 -15.28 19.82 28.57
CA GLU A 113 -14.57 20.14 27.35
C GLU A 113 -13.87 18.89 26.79
N LEU A 114 -13.85 18.75 25.46
CA LEU A 114 -13.30 17.56 24.81
C LEU A 114 -11.80 17.39 25.10
N ALA A 115 -11.06 18.51 25.18
CA ALA A 115 -9.65 18.50 25.59
C ALA A 115 -9.46 17.92 26.99
N THR A 116 -10.38 18.21 27.93
CA THR A 116 -10.35 17.60 29.26
C THR A 116 -10.53 16.09 29.12
N MET A 117 -11.56 15.61 28.41
CA MET A 117 -11.79 14.18 28.18
C MET A 117 -10.57 13.46 27.57
N LEU A 118 -9.84 14.10 26.65
CA LEU A 118 -8.63 13.52 26.06
C LEU A 118 -7.48 13.36 27.06
N ARG A 119 -7.31 14.28 28.02
CA ARG A 119 -6.34 14.11 29.12
C ARG A 119 -6.64 12.84 29.92
N TRP A 120 -7.92 12.51 30.07
CA TRP A 120 -8.37 11.29 30.74
C TRP A 120 -8.11 10.05 29.91
N VAL A 121 -8.40 10.10 28.61
CA VAL A 121 -8.03 9.03 27.67
C VAL A 121 -6.53 8.77 27.76
N ASP A 122 -5.69 9.80 27.73
CA ASP A 122 -4.24 9.66 27.87
C ASP A 122 -3.84 8.93 29.17
N LEU A 123 -4.49 9.22 30.29
CA LEU A 123 -4.19 8.54 31.56
C LEU A 123 -4.47 7.05 31.56
N VAL A 124 -5.53 6.62 30.89
CA VAL A 124 -5.96 5.21 30.85
C VAL A 124 -5.61 4.51 29.54
N HIS A 125 -4.92 5.18 28.63
CA HIS A 125 -4.53 4.60 27.35
C HIS A 125 -3.45 3.52 27.57
N PRO A 126 -3.60 2.31 26.99
CA PRO A 126 -2.62 1.24 27.19
C PRO A 126 -1.19 1.61 26.76
N MET A 127 -1.04 2.46 25.74
CA MET A 127 0.27 2.89 25.22
C MET A 127 1.12 3.67 26.24
N ASN A 128 0.49 4.21 27.29
CA ASN A 128 1.16 5.06 28.27
C ASN A 128 1.63 4.29 29.51
N ASP A 129 1.41 2.97 29.56
CA ASP A 129 1.87 2.07 30.61
C ASP A 129 1.49 2.49 32.05
N ARG A 130 0.42 3.31 32.20
CA ARG A 130 -0.09 3.76 33.51
C ARG A 130 -1.03 2.77 34.17
N LEU A 131 -1.63 1.88 33.39
CA LEU A 131 -2.54 0.85 33.87
C LEU A 131 -1.80 -0.47 34.05
N ILE A 132 -1.98 -1.10 35.21
CA ILE A 132 -1.41 -2.41 35.53
C ILE A 132 -2.52 -3.46 35.38
N PRO A 133 -2.39 -4.41 34.43
CA PRO A 133 -3.26 -5.57 34.35
C PRO A 133 -3.26 -6.36 35.66
N THR A 134 -4.44 -6.77 36.11
CA THR A 134 -4.59 -7.54 37.35
C THR A 134 -5.05 -8.98 37.05
N PRO A 135 -4.97 -9.92 37.99
CA PRO A 135 -5.46 -11.29 37.75
C PRO A 135 -6.93 -11.36 37.34
N LYS A 136 -7.76 -10.39 37.76
CA LYS A 136 -9.17 -10.28 37.37
C LYS A 136 -9.34 -9.67 35.97
N CYS A 137 -8.46 -8.72 35.62
CA CYS A 137 -8.48 -8.00 34.36
C CYS A 137 -7.11 -8.13 33.68
N PRO A 138 -6.79 -9.31 33.11
CA PRO A 138 -5.44 -9.62 32.61
C PRO A 138 -5.10 -8.93 31.28
N THR A 139 -6.04 -8.17 30.71
CA THR A 139 -5.96 -7.56 29.39
C THR A 139 -6.49 -6.13 29.45
N TYR A 140 -6.13 -5.30 28.48
CA TYR A 140 -6.56 -3.89 28.44
C TYR A 140 -7.96 -3.70 27.87
N ALA A 141 -8.63 -4.78 27.47
CA ALA A 141 -9.88 -4.72 26.72
C ALA A 141 -11.00 -3.94 27.44
N GLN A 142 -11.08 -4.07 28.77
CA GLN A 142 -12.06 -3.34 29.57
C GLN A 142 -11.90 -1.82 29.47
N MET A 143 -10.70 -1.30 29.26
CA MET A 143 -10.47 0.13 29.04
C MET A 143 -10.55 0.50 27.56
N VAL A 144 -10.05 -0.37 26.67
CA VAL A 144 -10.08 -0.11 25.23
C VAL A 144 -11.50 0.03 24.69
N ALA A 145 -12.45 -0.79 25.14
CA ALA A 145 -13.84 -0.72 24.68
C ALA A 145 -14.52 0.65 24.97
N PRO A 146 -14.45 1.21 26.19
CA PRO A 146 -14.88 2.58 26.49
C PRO A 146 -14.17 3.66 25.65
N ILE A 147 -12.84 3.58 25.53
CA ILE A 147 -12.05 4.57 24.79
C ILE A 147 -12.43 4.54 23.30
N SER A 148 -12.53 3.35 22.71
CA SER A 148 -12.90 3.21 21.29
C SER A 148 -14.33 3.65 21.05
N LYS A 149 -15.26 3.33 21.97
CA LYS A 149 -16.65 3.80 21.87
C LYS A 149 -16.70 5.33 21.93
N LEU A 150 -15.97 5.96 22.85
CA LEU A 150 -15.84 7.41 22.92
C LEU A 150 -15.33 8.01 21.60
N PHE A 151 -14.21 7.51 21.07
CA PHE A 151 -13.67 8.01 19.81
C PHE A 151 -14.64 7.81 18.64
N SER A 152 -15.32 6.66 18.56
CA SER A 152 -16.29 6.40 17.50
C SER A 152 -17.49 7.35 17.59
N SER A 153 -17.98 7.66 18.80
CA SER A 153 -19.07 8.61 19.01
C SER A 153 -18.66 10.05 18.69
N ILE A 154 -17.38 10.43 18.86
CA ILE A 154 -16.87 11.72 18.41
C ILE A 154 -16.72 11.71 16.88
N ALA A 155 -16.22 10.62 16.30
CA ALA A 155 -16.03 10.44 14.86
C ALA A 155 -17.33 10.53 14.04
N MET A 156 -18.47 10.15 14.61
CA MET A 156 -19.79 10.36 13.99
C MET A 156 -20.10 11.84 13.73
N LYS A 157 -19.39 12.76 14.38
CA LYS A 157 -19.38 14.20 14.10
C LYS A 157 -18.00 14.57 13.52
N THR A 158 -17.75 14.11 12.29
CA THR A 158 -16.44 14.14 11.62
C THR A 158 -15.68 15.46 11.82
N ASP A 159 -16.35 16.60 11.66
CA ASP A 159 -15.73 17.93 11.77
C ASP A 159 -15.14 18.19 13.16
N ASP A 160 -15.81 17.76 14.23
CA ASP A 160 -15.34 17.98 15.61
C ASP A 160 -14.05 17.17 15.86
N LEU A 161 -13.98 15.92 15.37
CA LEU A 161 -12.79 15.07 15.54
C LEU A 161 -11.61 15.56 14.71
N ILE A 162 -11.87 15.97 13.46
CA ILE A 162 -10.83 16.45 12.54
C ILE A 162 -10.25 17.78 13.02
N GLN A 163 -11.10 18.74 13.42
CA GLN A 163 -10.65 20.01 14.00
C GLN A 163 -9.81 19.78 15.26
N LEU A 164 -10.22 18.82 16.09
CA LEU A 164 -9.48 18.44 17.27
C LEU A 164 -8.13 17.80 16.92
N ALA A 165 -8.08 16.89 15.95
CA ALA A 165 -6.85 16.25 15.48
C ALA A 165 -5.85 17.26 14.90
N TRP A 166 -6.32 18.30 14.21
CA TRP A 166 -5.49 19.41 13.75
C TRP A 166 -4.97 20.27 14.90
N LYS A 167 -5.82 20.58 15.88
CA LYS A 167 -5.46 21.40 17.03
C LYS A 167 -4.52 20.68 18.00
N ASP A 168 -4.74 19.38 18.19
CA ASP A 168 -3.98 18.51 19.09
C ASP A 168 -3.61 17.19 18.38
N PRO A 169 -2.40 17.12 17.78
CA PRO A 169 -1.90 15.92 17.12
C PRO A 169 -1.81 14.67 17.99
N HIS A 170 -1.85 14.82 19.33
CA HIS A 170 -1.83 13.69 20.24
C HIS A 170 -3.04 12.77 20.05
N VAL A 171 -4.18 13.34 19.63
CA VAL A 171 -5.41 12.58 19.33
C VAL A 171 -5.19 11.56 18.22
N ILE A 172 -4.46 11.95 17.18
CA ILE A 172 -4.09 11.04 16.08
C ILE A 172 -3.28 9.88 16.64
N THR A 173 -2.32 10.16 17.53
CA THR A 173 -1.46 9.13 18.15
C THR A 173 -2.29 8.15 18.98
N LEU A 174 -3.22 8.65 19.80
CA LEU A 174 -4.10 7.80 20.62
C LEU A 174 -4.96 6.88 19.75
N VAL A 175 -5.67 7.43 18.75
CA VAL A 175 -6.57 6.63 17.90
C VAL A 175 -5.79 5.64 17.04
N MET A 176 -4.69 6.09 16.44
CA MET A 176 -3.87 5.22 15.60
C MET A 176 -3.13 4.16 16.39
N ASP A 177 -2.83 4.39 17.67
CA ASP A 177 -2.20 3.36 18.51
C ASP A 177 -3.20 2.24 18.83
N LEU A 178 -4.45 2.59 19.16
CA LEU A 178 -5.52 1.59 19.31
C LEU A 178 -5.67 0.78 18.04
N TRP A 179 -5.70 1.43 16.87
CA TRP A 179 -5.78 0.73 15.61
C TRP A 179 -4.56 -0.19 15.42
N LEU A 180 -3.33 0.33 15.47
CA LEU A 180 -2.10 -0.45 15.25
C LEU A 180 -1.91 -1.63 16.22
N HIS A 181 -2.38 -1.51 17.47
CA HIS A 181 -2.07 -2.46 18.53
C HIS A 181 -3.29 -3.16 19.15
N TYR A 182 -4.52 -3.02 18.60
CA TYR A 182 -5.70 -3.72 19.14
C TYR A 182 -5.53 -5.24 19.30
N PRO A 183 -4.79 -6.00 18.46
CA PRO A 183 -4.63 -7.43 18.69
C PRO A 183 -3.97 -7.75 20.04
N ARG A 184 -3.10 -6.84 20.51
CA ARG A 184 -2.41 -6.97 21.80
C ARG A 184 -3.31 -6.57 22.95
N TYR A 185 -4.09 -5.51 22.77
CA TYR A 185 -4.97 -4.98 23.82
C TYR A 185 -6.20 -5.85 24.06
N LEU A 186 -6.72 -6.48 23.01
CA LEU A 186 -7.94 -7.30 23.03
C LEU A 186 -7.66 -8.81 23.12
N LEU A 187 -6.41 -9.22 23.33
CA LEU A 187 -6.06 -10.63 23.44
C LEU A 187 -6.88 -11.30 24.57
N LYS A 188 -7.58 -12.41 24.32
CA LYS A 188 -8.47 -13.11 25.26
C LYS A 188 -9.76 -12.37 25.66
N TYR A 189 -10.10 -11.26 25.02
CA TYR A 189 -11.37 -10.60 25.22
C TYR A 189 -12.47 -11.28 24.39
N SER A 190 -13.56 -11.70 25.02
CA SER A 190 -14.65 -12.42 24.34
C SER A 190 -15.94 -11.63 24.25
N GLU A 191 -16.17 -10.69 25.16
CA GLU A 191 -17.41 -9.91 25.25
C GLU A 191 -17.30 -8.68 24.34
N GLU A 192 -18.32 -8.36 23.53
CA GLU A 192 -18.34 -7.13 22.71
C GLU A 192 -17.10 -6.87 21.82
N ILE A 193 -16.33 -7.90 21.49
CA ILE A 193 -15.09 -7.75 20.71
C ILE A 193 -15.37 -7.20 19.31
N SER A 194 -16.46 -7.62 18.66
CA SER A 194 -16.89 -7.13 17.35
C SER A 194 -17.17 -5.63 17.38
N THR A 195 -17.97 -5.19 18.36
CA THR A 195 -18.32 -3.77 18.58
C THR A 195 -17.08 -2.93 18.87
N THR A 196 -16.17 -3.43 19.71
CA THR A 196 -14.93 -2.74 20.08
C THR A 196 -14.02 -2.57 18.86
N LEU A 197 -13.80 -3.65 18.10
CA LEU A 197 -13.01 -3.63 16.87
C LEU A 197 -13.58 -2.66 15.84
N CYS A 198 -14.90 -2.67 15.67
CA CYS A 198 -15.55 -1.73 14.80
C CYS A 198 -15.32 -0.29 15.26
N ALA A 199 -15.53 0.00 16.54
CA ALA A 199 -15.35 1.34 17.07
C ALA A 199 -13.91 1.85 16.89
N ILE A 200 -12.90 1.00 17.08
CA ILE A 200 -11.48 1.31 16.80
C ILE A 200 -11.28 1.63 15.32
N THR A 201 -11.76 0.75 14.44
CA THR A 201 -11.52 0.86 12.99
C THR A 201 -12.22 2.08 12.40
N VAL A 202 -13.50 2.30 12.74
CA VAL A 202 -14.29 3.48 12.31
C VAL A 202 -13.64 4.78 12.78
N SER A 203 -13.14 4.84 14.03
CA SER A 203 -12.44 6.03 14.52
C SER A 203 -11.18 6.33 13.71
N ALA A 204 -10.40 5.29 13.38
CA ALA A 204 -9.18 5.44 12.61
C ALA A 204 -9.45 5.87 11.17
N VAL A 205 -10.45 5.27 10.51
CA VAL A 205 -10.91 5.67 9.17
C VAL A 205 -11.39 7.11 9.16
N ALA A 206 -12.23 7.51 10.12
CA ALA A 206 -12.74 8.88 10.18
C ALA A 206 -11.63 9.94 10.35
N ILE A 207 -10.59 9.64 11.14
CA ILE A 207 -9.41 10.54 11.24
C ILE A 207 -8.62 10.53 9.94
N PHE A 208 -8.36 9.36 9.34
CA PHE A 208 -7.58 9.27 8.11
C PHE A 208 -8.26 9.99 6.96
N ASP A 209 -9.51 9.63 6.63
CA ASP A 209 -10.27 10.24 5.53
C ASP A 209 -10.49 11.73 5.77
N GLY A 210 -10.80 12.10 7.01
CA GLY A 210 -11.03 13.48 7.39
C GLY A 210 -9.80 14.38 7.27
N LEU A 211 -8.61 13.86 7.58
CA LEU A 211 -7.35 14.58 7.37
C LEU A 211 -6.92 14.53 5.90
N ALA A 212 -7.03 13.38 5.23
CA ALA A 212 -6.68 13.22 3.82
C ALA A 212 -7.50 14.13 2.90
N ALA A 213 -8.73 14.48 3.29
CA ALA A 213 -9.57 15.46 2.59
C ALA A 213 -9.03 16.92 2.66
N THR A 214 -7.96 17.18 3.41
CA THR A 214 -7.31 18.49 3.52
C THR A 214 -5.90 18.45 2.94
N ASP A 215 -5.45 19.55 2.34
CA ASP A 215 -4.14 19.64 1.68
C ASP A 215 -3.00 19.25 2.62
N GLY A 216 -2.26 18.20 2.26
CA GLY A 216 -1.12 17.67 3.04
C GLY A 216 -1.51 16.87 4.30
N GLY A 217 -2.81 16.65 4.56
CA GLY A 217 -3.24 15.90 5.74
C GLY A 217 -2.95 14.39 5.66
N GLU A 218 -2.93 13.80 4.46
CA GLU A 218 -2.50 12.41 4.24
C GLU A 218 -1.02 12.22 4.61
N ASP A 219 -0.13 13.06 4.07
CA ASP A 219 1.30 13.01 4.40
C ASP A 219 1.53 13.22 5.89
N TYR A 220 0.75 14.11 6.50
CA TYR A 220 0.81 14.38 7.94
C TYR A 220 0.46 13.15 8.78
N ILE A 221 -0.65 12.46 8.48
CA ILE A 221 -1.07 11.29 9.26
C ILE A 221 -0.12 10.10 9.05
N VAL A 222 0.38 9.90 7.82
CA VAL A 222 1.35 8.83 7.52
C VAL A 222 2.69 9.08 8.21
N ALA A 223 3.19 10.33 8.22
CA ALA A 223 4.39 10.70 8.96
C ALA A 223 4.23 10.41 10.47
N ARG A 224 3.05 10.64 11.04
CA ARG A 224 2.75 10.31 12.44
C ARG A 224 2.74 8.80 12.69
N LEU A 225 2.08 8.02 11.82
CA LEU A 225 2.11 6.55 11.90
C LEU A 225 3.54 6.01 11.86
N LEU A 226 4.39 6.56 10.97
CA LEU A 226 5.79 6.20 10.88
C LEU A 226 6.56 6.57 12.14
N HIS A 227 6.33 7.76 12.70
CA HIS A 227 6.95 8.18 13.96
C HIS A 227 6.64 7.20 15.10
N MET A 228 5.39 6.74 15.22
CA MET A 228 4.95 5.78 16.25
C MET A 228 5.68 4.43 16.18
N VAL A 229 6.17 4.04 15.00
CA VAL A 229 6.95 2.80 14.81
C VAL A 229 8.46 3.04 14.65
N GLY A 230 8.95 4.25 14.91
CA GLY A 230 10.36 4.61 14.80
C GLY A 230 10.87 4.75 13.36
N GLY A 231 10.03 5.18 12.43
CA GLY A 231 10.35 5.32 11.00
C GLY A 231 10.44 3.99 10.24
N HIS A 232 10.02 2.88 10.86
CA HIS A 232 10.15 1.55 10.28
C HIS A 232 8.91 1.12 9.51
N HIS A 233 8.81 1.48 8.22
CA HIS A 233 7.67 1.10 7.36
C HIS A 233 7.31 -0.40 7.41
N ARG A 234 8.31 -1.29 7.41
CA ARG A 234 8.10 -2.75 7.50
C ARG A 234 7.44 -3.20 8.81
N ARG A 235 7.56 -2.40 9.88
CA ARG A 235 6.90 -2.66 11.16
C ARG A 235 5.41 -2.39 11.07
N ILE A 236 4.98 -1.30 10.41
CA ILE A 236 3.55 -1.05 10.12
C ILE A 236 2.94 -2.23 9.36
N LEU A 237 3.58 -2.68 8.27
CA LEU A 237 3.09 -3.84 7.52
C LEU A 237 2.99 -5.12 8.38
N ARG A 238 3.90 -5.35 9.33
CA ARG A 238 3.79 -6.49 10.26
C ARG A 238 2.64 -6.34 11.25
N LEU A 239 2.43 -5.14 11.79
CA LEU A 239 1.31 -4.85 12.69
C LEU A 239 -0.03 -5.05 11.97
N ILE A 240 -0.14 -4.58 10.72
CA ILE A 240 -1.32 -4.85 9.89
C ILE A 240 -1.49 -6.36 9.65
N SER A 241 -0.40 -7.11 9.47
CA SER A 241 -0.53 -8.56 9.39
C SER A 241 -1.06 -9.21 10.66
N GLU A 242 -0.62 -8.74 11.83
CA GLU A 242 -1.12 -9.17 13.14
C GLU A 242 -2.62 -8.83 13.28
N GLN A 243 -3.03 -7.63 12.86
CA GLN A 243 -4.42 -7.18 12.82
C GLN A 243 -5.30 -8.10 11.95
N THR A 244 -4.93 -8.35 10.70
CA THR A 244 -5.71 -9.22 9.81
C THR A 244 -5.82 -10.65 10.35
N ALA A 245 -4.75 -11.17 10.94
CA ALA A 245 -4.77 -12.49 11.58
C ALA A 245 -5.71 -12.51 12.80
N PHE A 246 -5.74 -11.43 13.58
CA PHE A 246 -6.66 -11.27 14.70
C PHE A 246 -8.11 -11.19 14.23
N LEU A 247 -8.43 -10.34 13.24
CA LEU A 247 -9.78 -10.23 12.66
C LEU A 247 -10.29 -11.57 12.16
N ARG A 248 -9.43 -12.37 11.51
CA ARG A 248 -9.79 -13.73 11.08
C ARG A 248 -10.15 -14.65 12.26
N SER A 249 -9.51 -14.47 13.42
CA SER A 249 -9.75 -15.29 14.61
C SER A 249 -11.02 -14.89 15.37
N VAL A 250 -11.57 -13.70 15.11
CA VAL A 250 -12.78 -13.20 15.75
C VAL A 250 -14.00 -13.66 14.98
N ASN A 251 -14.95 -14.28 15.68
CA ASN A 251 -16.26 -14.58 15.12
C ASN A 251 -17.10 -13.29 15.10
N MET A 252 -16.96 -12.52 14.03
CA MET A 252 -17.70 -11.27 13.86
C MET A 252 -19.21 -11.54 13.87
N GLU A 253 -19.93 -10.77 14.68
CA GLU A 253 -21.40 -10.78 14.69
C GLU A 253 -21.94 -10.30 13.34
N SER A 254 -23.08 -10.85 12.92
CA SER A 254 -23.75 -10.45 11.67
C SER A 254 -24.01 -8.95 11.67
N GLY A 255 -23.68 -8.27 10.57
CA GLY A 255 -23.83 -6.83 10.40
C GLY A 255 -22.55 -6.03 10.67
N TRP A 256 -21.51 -6.64 11.25
CA TRP A 256 -20.21 -5.99 11.50
C TRP A 256 -19.14 -6.38 10.48
N GLU A 257 -19.49 -7.07 9.39
CA GLU A 257 -18.55 -7.50 8.37
C GLU A 257 -17.86 -6.33 7.66
N TYR A 258 -18.48 -5.15 7.62
CA TYR A 258 -17.90 -3.93 7.04
C TYR A 258 -16.58 -3.50 7.70
N VAL A 259 -16.27 -3.96 8.92
CA VAL A 259 -14.96 -3.75 9.55
C VAL A 259 -13.81 -4.24 8.67
N TRP A 260 -14.02 -5.31 7.90
CA TRP A 260 -13.02 -5.78 6.94
C TRP A 260 -12.82 -4.79 5.79
N LYS A 261 -13.90 -4.21 5.27
CA LYS A 261 -13.85 -3.15 4.25
C LYS A 261 -13.05 -1.97 4.77
N ASP A 262 -13.44 -1.45 5.93
CA ASP A 262 -12.84 -0.26 6.55
C ASP A 262 -11.36 -0.50 6.87
N GLN A 263 -11.00 -1.67 7.40
CA GLN A 263 -9.62 -2.04 7.67
C GLN A 263 -8.78 -2.07 6.40
N PHE A 264 -9.25 -2.69 5.31
CA PHE A 264 -8.48 -2.77 4.08
C PHE A 264 -8.47 -1.44 3.32
N GLY A 265 -9.54 -0.66 3.37
CA GLY A 265 -9.59 0.69 2.83
C GLY A 265 -8.57 1.62 3.49
N LEU A 266 -8.50 1.62 4.83
CA LEU A 266 -7.49 2.38 5.56
C LEU A 266 -6.06 1.94 5.22
N VAL A 267 -5.82 0.63 5.09
CA VAL A 267 -4.50 0.12 4.70
C VAL A 267 -4.16 0.53 3.26
N ALA A 268 -5.12 0.52 2.34
CA ALA A 268 -4.92 0.99 0.98
C ALA A 268 -4.52 2.46 0.96
N GLY A 269 -5.25 3.32 1.67
CA GLY A 269 -4.91 4.75 1.79
C GLY A 269 -3.51 4.98 2.36
N VAL A 270 -3.13 4.29 3.44
CA VAL A 270 -1.78 4.41 4.02
C VAL A 270 -0.68 3.99 3.03
N LEU A 271 -0.91 2.97 2.21
CA LEU A 271 0.08 2.45 1.26
C LEU A 271 0.15 3.20 -0.07
N GLN A 272 -0.83 4.07 -0.36
CA GLN A 272 -0.80 4.97 -1.50
C GLN A 272 0.12 6.18 -1.25
N SER A 273 0.40 6.50 0.02
CA SER A 273 1.33 7.58 0.38
C SER A 273 2.74 7.38 -0.21
N PRO A 274 3.41 8.47 -0.65
CA PRO A 274 4.75 8.43 -1.22
C PRO A 274 5.81 7.76 -0.31
N GLU A 275 5.63 7.81 1.01
CA GLU A 275 6.54 7.20 1.99
C GLU A 275 6.64 5.66 1.83
N PHE A 276 5.60 5.02 1.28
CA PHE A 276 5.58 3.58 1.06
C PHE A 276 6.07 3.15 -0.33
N ILE A 277 6.43 4.07 -1.22
CA ILE A 277 6.98 3.75 -2.54
C ILE A 277 8.29 2.97 -2.40
N GLY A 278 8.45 1.89 -3.15
CA GLY A 278 9.68 1.07 -3.12
C GLY A 278 9.85 0.20 -1.88
N ILE A 279 8.88 0.17 -0.96
CA ILE A 279 8.97 -0.65 0.25
C ILE A 279 9.05 -2.15 -0.09
N THR A 280 9.90 -2.89 0.62
CA THR A 280 9.93 -4.35 0.53
C THR A 280 9.01 -4.99 1.59
N ALA A 281 7.82 -5.40 1.17
CA ALA A 281 6.78 -5.95 2.04
C ALA A 281 7.17 -7.31 2.65
N PRO A 282 6.95 -7.56 3.95
CA PRO A 282 7.25 -8.85 4.58
C PRO A 282 6.30 -9.94 4.06
N HIS A 283 6.75 -11.22 4.08
CA HIS A 283 5.94 -12.34 3.58
C HIS A 283 4.59 -12.49 4.30
N CYS A 284 4.54 -12.20 5.62
CA CYS A 284 3.29 -12.24 6.38
C CYS A 284 2.23 -11.28 5.82
N PHE A 285 2.64 -10.17 5.20
CA PHE A 285 1.70 -9.19 4.64
C PHE A 285 0.96 -9.72 3.42
N PHE A 286 1.65 -10.44 2.53
CA PHE A 286 0.98 -11.12 1.42
C PHE A 286 0.00 -12.21 1.90
N GLN A 287 0.30 -12.87 3.04
CA GLN A 287 -0.64 -13.81 3.66
C GLN A 287 -1.89 -13.11 4.23
N SER A 288 -1.75 -11.87 4.69
CA SER A 288 -2.87 -11.03 5.12
C SER A 288 -3.76 -10.63 3.94
N ILE A 289 -3.18 -10.24 2.79
CA ILE A 289 -3.94 -9.97 1.56
C ILE A 289 -4.73 -11.22 1.11
N ILE A 290 -4.07 -12.38 1.07
CA ILE A 290 -4.72 -13.67 0.77
C ILE A 290 -5.87 -13.97 1.75
N THR A 291 -5.67 -13.65 3.03
CA THR A 291 -6.71 -13.83 4.05
C THR A 291 -7.91 -12.93 3.79
N GLY A 292 -7.68 -11.66 3.43
CA GLY A 292 -8.73 -10.73 3.01
C GLY A 292 -9.51 -11.29 1.82
N TYR A 293 -8.85 -11.61 0.71
CA TYR A 293 -9.54 -12.15 -0.46
C TYR A 293 -10.35 -13.41 -0.18
N ARG A 294 -9.81 -14.37 0.59
CA ARG A 294 -10.57 -15.57 0.96
C ARG A 294 -11.81 -15.22 1.78
N ARG A 295 -11.68 -14.29 2.72
CA ARG A 295 -12.82 -13.83 3.51
C ARG A 295 -13.89 -13.18 2.62
N ALA A 296 -13.48 -12.43 1.59
CA ALA A 296 -14.42 -11.86 0.64
C ALA A 296 -15.14 -12.96 -0.16
N LEU A 297 -14.39 -13.94 -0.65
CA LEU A 297 -14.90 -15.07 -1.44
C LEU A 297 -15.87 -15.97 -0.67
N ASP A 298 -15.77 -16.00 0.67
CA ASP A 298 -16.72 -16.72 1.53
C ASP A 298 -18.13 -16.09 1.52
N GLN A 299 -18.26 -14.81 1.13
CA GLN A 299 -19.54 -14.08 1.06
C GLN A 299 -19.62 -13.24 -0.23
N PRO A 300 -19.72 -13.88 -1.41
CA PRO A 300 -19.62 -13.20 -2.70
C PRO A 300 -20.71 -12.16 -2.97
N ASP A 301 -21.87 -12.29 -2.30
CA ASP A 301 -23.01 -11.39 -2.48
C ASP A 301 -22.99 -10.19 -1.51
N ASN A 302 -22.01 -10.11 -0.60
CA ASN A 302 -21.92 -9.02 0.38
C ASN A 302 -21.14 -7.83 -0.21
N GLU A 303 -21.80 -6.69 -0.38
CA GLU A 303 -21.22 -5.44 -0.90
C GLU A 303 -19.96 -5.00 -0.15
N SER A 304 -19.93 -5.13 1.18
CA SER A 304 -18.75 -4.78 1.96
C SER A 304 -17.55 -5.70 1.67
N MET A 305 -17.81 -6.96 1.32
CA MET A 305 -16.75 -7.90 0.94
C MET A 305 -16.22 -7.61 -0.47
N ILE A 306 -17.07 -7.17 -1.39
CA ILE A 306 -16.66 -6.72 -2.73
C ILE A 306 -15.70 -5.53 -2.61
N LEU A 307 -16.11 -4.47 -1.90
CA LEU A 307 -15.30 -3.27 -1.66
C LEU A 307 -13.99 -3.57 -0.91
N MET A 308 -14.01 -4.54 0.01
CA MET A 308 -12.79 -5.03 0.66
C MET A 308 -11.85 -5.72 -0.32
N SER A 309 -12.37 -6.52 -1.24
CA SER A 309 -11.58 -7.19 -2.27
C SER A 309 -10.92 -6.19 -3.22
N GLU A 310 -11.63 -5.11 -3.60
CA GLU A 310 -11.08 -4.01 -4.38
C GLU A 310 -9.94 -3.31 -3.63
N SER A 311 -10.15 -3.00 -2.35
CA SER A 311 -9.12 -2.41 -1.49
C SER A 311 -7.88 -3.32 -1.35
N ALA A 312 -8.08 -4.63 -1.23
CA ALA A 312 -6.99 -5.61 -1.22
C ALA A 312 -6.22 -5.65 -2.55
N THR A 313 -6.91 -5.45 -3.68
CA THR A 313 -6.30 -5.32 -5.01
C THR A 313 -5.51 -4.02 -5.14
N LEU A 314 -6.03 -2.90 -4.66
CA LEU A 314 -5.29 -1.62 -4.62
C LEU A 314 -4.01 -1.73 -3.78
N ILE A 315 -4.08 -2.42 -2.63
CA ILE A 315 -2.89 -2.72 -1.80
C ILE A 315 -1.87 -3.56 -2.58
N LEU A 316 -2.33 -4.61 -3.28
CA LEU A 316 -1.47 -5.46 -4.07
C LEU A 316 -0.79 -4.69 -5.20
N ASP A 317 -1.57 -3.90 -5.95
CA ASP A 317 -1.11 -3.08 -7.05
C ASP A 317 -0.09 -2.05 -6.56
N GLY A 318 -0.37 -1.33 -5.48
CA GLY A 318 0.60 -0.41 -4.85
C GLY A 318 1.90 -1.11 -4.46
N LEU A 319 1.83 -2.28 -3.82
CA LEU A 319 3.04 -2.99 -3.39
C LEU A 319 3.84 -3.63 -4.53
N VAL A 320 3.20 -3.99 -5.63
CA VAL A 320 3.84 -4.71 -6.74
C VAL A 320 4.29 -3.73 -7.81
N CYS A 321 3.43 -2.82 -8.24
CA CYS A 321 3.68 -1.88 -9.32
C CYS A 321 4.57 -0.71 -8.89
N LEU A 322 4.45 -0.22 -7.64
CA LEU A 322 5.31 0.87 -7.11
C LEU A 322 6.60 0.36 -6.46
N ALA A 323 6.83 -0.96 -6.41
CA ALA A 323 8.06 -1.49 -5.85
C ALA A 323 9.22 -1.30 -6.81
N LEU A 324 10.25 -0.55 -6.41
CA LEU A 324 11.52 -0.38 -7.14
C LEU A 324 12.27 -1.69 -7.44
N ARG A 325 11.83 -2.83 -6.89
CA ARG A 325 12.47 -4.14 -7.05
C ARG A 325 11.40 -5.20 -7.27
N PRO A 326 11.64 -6.23 -8.11
CA PRO A 326 10.71 -7.35 -8.34
C PRO A 326 10.56 -8.28 -7.12
N THR A 327 11.11 -7.90 -5.96
CA THR A 327 11.08 -8.71 -4.73
C THR A 327 9.65 -8.88 -4.23
N ASN A 328 8.83 -7.83 -4.28
CA ASN A 328 7.43 -7.91 -3.84
C ASN A 328 6.61 -8.79 -4.79
N LEU A 329 6.73 -8.58 -6.11
CA LEU A 329 6.11 -9.44 -7.12
C LEU A 329 6.47 -10.92 -6.91
N ARG A 330 7.77 -11.24 -6.81
CA ARG A 330 8.24 -12.61 -6.57
C ARG A 330 7.71 -13.19 -5.25
N ARG A 331 7.52 -12.37 -4.21
CA ARG A 331 6.93 -12.80 -2.93
C ARG A 331 5.42 -13.02 -3.05
N ALA A 332 4.69 -12.16 -3.76
CA ALA A 332 3.27 -12.30 -4.03
C ALA A 332 2.99 -13.62 -4.77
N ILE A 333 3.75 -13.89 -5.84
CA ILE A 333 3.68 -15.16 -6.60
C ILE A 333 3.92 -16.37 -5.67
N ARG A 334 5.03 -16.36 -4.90
CA ARG A 334 5.37 -17.48 -4.02
C ARG A 334 4.35 -17.71 -2.90
N SER A 335 3.72 -16.63 -2.43
CA SER A 335 2.69 -16.69 -1.41
C SER A 335 1.37 -17.26 -1.93
N GLY A 336 1.18 -17.29 -3.25
CA GLY A 336 -0.07 -17.71 -3.89
C GLY A 336 -1.11 -16.58 -3.97
N VAL A 337 -0.69 -15.31 -3.97
CA VAL A 337 -1.62 -14.17 -4.09
C VAL A 337 -2.42 -14.26 -5.38
N TYR A 338 -1.74 -14.53 -6.51
CA TYR A 338 -2.39 -14.65 -7.82
C TYR A 338 -3.35 -15.83 -7.92
N ASP A 339 -3.18 -16.90 -7.13
CA ASP A 339 -4.15 -17.99 -7.11
C ASP A 339 -5.52 -17.49 -6.63
N VAL A 340 -5.53 -16.67 -5.57
CA VAL A 340 -6.75 -16.15 -4.98
C VAL A 340 -7.27 -14.95 -5.78
N LEU A 341 -6.38 -14.13 -6.35
CA LEU A 341 -6.79 -13.05 -7.25
C LEU A 341 -7.55 -13.59 -8.46
N PHE A 342 -7.13 -14.70 -9.05
CA PHE A 342 -7.90 -15.33 -10.14
C PHE A 342 -9.29 -15.79 -9.70
N ASP A 343 -9.44 -16.21 -8.43
CA ASP A 343 -10.74 -16.61 -7.88
C ASP A 343 -11.62 -15.38 -7.60
N VAL A 344 -11.05 -14.28 -7.12
CA VAL A 344 -11.71 -12.96 -6.95
C VAL A 344 -12.23 -12.46 -8.30
N GLU A 345 -11.37 -12.45 -9.31
CA GLU A 345 -11.71 -12.07 -10.69
C GLU A 345 -12.79 -12.97 -11.28
N ARG A 346 -12.81 -14.25 -10.93
CA ARG A 346 -13.88 -15.17 -11.34
C ARG A 346 -15.22 -14.83 -10.68
N ALA A 347 -15.20 -14.44 -9.41
CA ALA A 347 -16.41 -14.13 -8.65
C ALA A 347 -17.03 -12.78 -9.10
N TRP A 348 -16.20 -11.74 -9.26
CA TRP A 348 -16.69 -10.37 -9.46
C TRP A 348 -16.20 -9.67 -10.74
N GLY A 349 -15.24 -10.21 -11.48
CA GLY A 349 -14.70 -9.62 -12.72
C GLY A 349 -15.62 -9.71 -13.94
N LYS A 350 -16.93 -9.49 -13.74
CA LYS A 350 -17.94 -9.47 -14.80
C LYS A 350 -17.92 -8.10 -15.48
N GLY A 351 -17.01 -7.89 -16.43
CA GLY A 351 -16.90 -6.65 -17.20
C GLY A 351 -15.55 -6.46 -17.87
N GLU A 352 -15.35 -5.30 -18.51
CA GLU A 352 -14.01 -4.83 -18.88
C GLU A 352 -13.20 -4.49 -17.62
N GLU A 353 -13.86 -4.02 -16.57
CA GLU A 353 -13.34 -3.83 -15.21
C GLU A 353 -13.56 -5.13 -14.40
N LEU A 354 -12.58 -5.80 -13.78
CA LEU A 354 -11.22 -5.44 -13.39
C LEU A 354 -10.17 -6.33 -14.06
N SER A 355 -9.11 -5.73 -14.59
CA SER A 355 -7.84 -6.39 -14.78
C SER A 355 -6.86 -5.61 -13.92
N SER A 356 -6.51 -6.14 -12.73
CA SER A 356 -5.61 -5.45 -11.81
C SER A 356 -4.29 -5.05 -12.48
N ASN A 357 -3.75 -3.88 -12.15
CA ASN A 357 -2.46 -3.43 -12.69
C ASN A 357 -1.34 -4.42 -12.33
N SER A 358 -1.45 -5.13 -11.20
CA SER A 358 -0.50 -6.16 -10.80
C SER A 358 -0.49 -7.41 -11.69
N VAL A 359 -1.56 -7.70 -12.43
CA VAL A 359 -1.59 -8.80 -13.43
C VAL A 359 -0.86 -8.38 -14.69
N GLN A 360 -1.10 -7.16 -15.19
CA GLN A 360 -0.35 -6.61 -16.32
C GLN A 360 1.14 -6.52 -15.95
N HIS A 361 1.46 -5.94 -14.79
CA HIS A 361 2.83 -5.85 -14.31
C HIS A 361 3.49 -7.22 -14.12
N LEU A 362 2.73 -8.25 -13.70
CA LEU A 362 3.22 -9.63 -13.66
C LEU A 362 3.60 -10.11 -15.06
N GLU A 363 2.71 -9.92 -16.04
CA GLU A 363 2.92 -10.30 -17.44
C GLU A 363 4.19 -9.64 -18.01
N ASP A 364 4.31 -8.32 -17.88
CA ASP A 364 5.48 -7.53 -18.31
C ASP A 364 6.77 -8.02 -17.64
N SER A 365 6.65 -8.39 -16.35
CA SER A 365 7.77 -8.86 -15.54
C SER A 365 8.20 -10.30 -15.82
N LEU A 366 7.49 -11.07 -16.66
CA LEU A 366 7.90 -12.44 -17.00
C LEU A 366 9.18 -12.48 -17.85
N THR A 367 9.60 -11.35 -18.44
CA THR A 367 10.92 -11.23 -19.10
C THR A 367 12.08 -11.34 -18.10
N MET A 368 11.83 -11.05 -16.82
CA MET A 368 12.79 -11.31 -15.74
C MET A 368 12.78 -12.79 -15.34
N LEU A 369 13.91 -13.47 -15.56
CA LEU A 369 14.03 -14.90 -15.31
C LEU A 369 13.67 -15.33 -13.88
N GLY A 370 14.01 -14.54 -12.86
CA GLY A 370 13.67 -14.80 -11.47
C GLY A 370 12.17 -14.74 -11.20
N THR A 371 11.44 -13.89 -11.92
CA THR A 371 9.98 -13.79 -11.87
C THR A 371 9.34 -14.94 -12.64
N LEU A 372 9.77 -15.20 -13.88
CA LEU A 372 9.35 -16.35 -14.68
C LEU A 372 9.50 -17.68 -13.92
N ARG A 373 10.64 -17.89 -13.27
CA ARG A 373 10.88 -19.08 -12.44
C ARG A 373 9.99 -19.13 -11.21
N ALA A 374 9.72 -17.99 -10.56
CA ALA A 374 8.81 -17.95 -9.43
C ALA A 374 7.40 -18.33 -9.87
N PHE A 375 6.94 -17.78 -11.00
CA PHE A 375 5.63 -18.08 -11.58
C PHE A 375 5.54 -19.55 -11.99
N HIS A 376 6.53 -20.07 -12.70
CA HIS A 376 6.56 -21.48 -13.11
C HIS A 376 6.50 -22.45 -11.93
N ARG A 377 7.27 -22.20 -10.86
CA ARG A 377 7.24 -23.09 -9.67
C ARG A 377 5.87 -23.19 -9.03
N ARG A 378 5.04 -22.14 -9.15
CA ARG A 378 3.71 -22.10 -8.55
C ARG A 378 2.62 -22.56 -9.52
N HIS A 379 2.76 -22.22 -10.80
CA HIS A 379 1.72 -22.36 -11.83
C HIS A 379 2.18 -23.22 -13.02
N SER A 380 3.05 -24.21 -12.81
CA SER A 380 3.51 -25.12 -13.87
C SER A 380 2.35 -25.87 -14.52
N ASN A 381 1.29 -26.13 -13.76
CA ASN A 381 0.06 -26.76 -14.25
C ASN A 381 -0.61 -25.95 -15.38
N LEU A 382 -0.44 -24.62 -15.45
CA LEU A 382 -1.04 -23.78 -16.48
C LEU A 382 -0.32 -23.86 -17.86
N LEU A 383 0.84 -24.51 -17.94
CA LEU A 383 1.58 -24.67 -19.20
C LEU A 383 0.92 -25.64 -20.17
N HIS A 384 0.43 -26.78 -19.66
CA HIS A 384 -0.06 -27.86 -20.50
C HIS A 384 -1.58 -27.79 -20.61
N PRO A 385 -2.18 -27.77 -21.81
CA PRO A 385 -3.63 -27.91 -21.93
C PRO A 385 -4.07 -29.21 -21.25
N ILE A 386 -5.07 -29.13 -20.37
CA ILE A 386 -5.65 -30.34 -19.74
C ILE A 386 -6.69 -30.89 -20.71
N GLU A 387 -6.73 -32.21 -20.87
CA GLU A 387 -7.72 -32.91 -21.71
C GLU A 387 -9.16 -32.61 -21.27
N GLN A 388 -9.37 -32.38 -19.97
CA GLN A 388 -10.63 -31.93 -19.36
C GLN A 388 -10.34 -30.77 -18.37
N PRO A 389 -10.31 -29.51 -18.85
CA PRO A 389 -10.07 -28.37 -17.97
C PRO A 389 -11.26 -28.20 -16.99
N ASP A 390 -10.97 -27.98 -15.71
CA ASP A 390 -12.00 -27.56 -14.77
C ASP A 390 -12.50 -26.14 -15.10
N GLU A 391 -13.63 -25.74 -14.51
CA GLU A 391 -14.22 -24.43 -14.77
C GLU A 391 -13.29 -23.27 -14.40
N ARG A 392 -12.51 -23.44 -13.32
CA ARG A 392 -11.57 -22.42 -12.84
C ARG A 392 -10.46 -22.20 -13.87
N ARG A 393 -9.91 -23.28 -14.41
CA ARG A 393 -8.87 -23.23 -15.44
C ARG A 393 -9.40 -22.65 -16.73
N THR A 394 -10.59 -23.06 -17.16
CA THR A 394 -11.23 -22.52 -18.37
C THR A 394 -11.42 -21.01 -18.23
N PHE A 395 -11.85 -20.54 -17.05
CA PHE A 395 -11.92 -19.12 -16.74
C PHE A 395 -10.55 -18.44 -16.87
N ILE A 396 -9.51 -18.99 -16.23
CA ILE A 396 -8.15 -18.42 -16.27
C ILE A 396 -7.62 -18.34 -17.70
N GLU A 397 -7.80 -19.39 -18.52
CA GLU A 397 -7.34 -19.43 -19.91
C GLU A 397 -8.04 -18.40 -20.80
N ASN A 398 -9.31 -18.10 -20.51
CA ASN A 398 -10.08 -17.11 -21.25
C ASN A 398 -9.79 -15.67 -20.78
N ARG A 399 -9.83 -15.42 -19.47
CA ARG A 399 -9.66 -14.09 -18.87
C ARG A 399 -8.21 -13.60 -18.95
N PHE A 400 -7.24 -14.47 -18.67
CA PHE A 400 -5.82 -14.12 -18.61
C PHE A 400 -5.05 -14.69 -19.81
N LYS A 401 -5.68 -14.65 -21.00
CA LYS A 401 -5.11 -15.20 -22.23
C LYS A 401 -3.74 -14.60 -22.57
N SER A 402 -3.57 -13.28 -22.40
CA SER A 402 -2.30 -12.59 -22.68
C SER A 402 -1.19 -13.10 -21.78
N LEU A 403 -1.35 -12.98 -20.45
CA LEU A 403 -0.44 -13.52 -19.45
C LEU A 403 -0.03 -14.97 -19.72
N LEU A 404 -1.00 -15.86 -20.02
CA LEU A 404 -0.70 -17.27 -20.28
C LEU A 404 0.03 -17.49 -21.61
N SER A 405 -0.30 -16.73 -22.65
CA SER A 405 0.44 -16.72 -23.91
C SER A 405 1.89 -16.32 -23.69
N THR A 406 2.10 -15.18 -23.02
CA THR A 406 3.41 -14.66 -22.64
C THR A 406 4.20 -15.67 -21.81
N TYR A 407 3.58 -16.26 -20.79
CA TYR A 407 4.21 -17.29 -19.96
C TYR A 407 4.66 -18.51 -20.77
N ARG A 408 3.81 -19.05 -21.66
CA ARG A 408 4.14 -20.23 -22.47
C ARG A 408 5.31 -19.96 -23.41
N VAL A 409 5.28 -18.81 -24.10
CA VAL A 409 6.36 -18.36 -24.99
C VAL A 409 7.68 -18.23 -24.22
N LEU A 410 7.69 -17.46 -23.14
CA LEU A 410 8.91 -17.17 -22.39
C LEU A 410 9.46 -18.40 -21.69
N TRP A 411 8.59 -19.29 -21.19
CA TRP A 411 9.03 -20.55 -20.60
C TRP A 411 9.70 -21.46 -21.64
N GLN A 412 9.12 -21.58 -22.83
CA GLN A 412 9.70 -22.35 -23.94
C GLN A 412 11.07 -21.78 -24.36
N GLN A 413 11.18 -20.46 -24.48
CA GLN A 413 12.45 -19.78 -24.78
C GLN A 413 13.48 -20.04 -23.69
N TYR A 414 13.08 -19.95 -22.42
CA TYR A 414 13.94 -20.27 -21.29
C TYR A 414 14.43 -21.73 -21.29
N THR A 415 13.55 -22.71 -21.57
CA THR A 415 13.95 -24.11 -21.63
C THR A 415 14.94 -24.37 -22.76
N SER A 416 14.67 -23.83 -23.95
CA SER A 416 15.57 -23.90 -25.11
C SER A 416 16.93 -23.26 -24.82
N TRP A 417 16.93 -22.07 -24.21
CA TRP A 417 18.13 -21.37 -23.78
C TRP A 417 18.96 -22.18 -22.79
N ARG A 418 18.30 -22.78 -21.78
CA ARG A 418 18.95 -23.58 -20.75
C ARG A 418 19.60 -24.84 -21.30
N GLU A 419 18.94 -25.50 -22.25
CA GLU A 419 19.43 -26.74 -22.87
C GLU A 419 20.58 -26.47 -23.84
N SER A 420 20.43 -25.46 -24.70
CA SER A 420 21.42 -25.16 -25.74
C SER A 420 22.70 -24.53 -25.20
N ASN A 421 22.62 -23.73 -24.12
CA ASN A 421 23.69 -22.84 -23.68
C ASN A 421 24.29 -21.99 -24.83
N ALA A 422 23.50 -21.72 -25.88
CA ALA A 422 23.97 -21.09 -27.11
C ALA A 422 24.58 -19.70 -26.84
N TRP A 423 23.99 -18.95 -25.91
CA TRP A 423 24.48 -17.64 -25.47
C TRP A 423 25.99 -17.60 -25.16
N LYS A 424 26.56 -18.68 -24.61
CA LYS A 424 28.00 -18.74 -24.29
C LYS A 424 28.88 -18.66 -25.53
N ARG A 425 28.36 -19.05 -26.69
CA ARG A 425 29.07 -19.03 -27.99
C ARG A 425 28.66 -17.85 -28.84
N LEU A 426 27.44 -17.34 -28.65
CA LEU A 426 26.90 -16.20 -29.39
C LEU A 426 27.46 -14.86 -28.90
N ILE A 427 27.76 -14.73 -27.60
CA ILE A 427 28.32 -13.51 -27.03
C ILE A 427 29.85 -13.52 -27.19
N PRO A 428 30.45 -12.59 -27.97
CA PRO A 428 31.90 -12.57 -28.11
C PRO A 428 32.61 -12.14 -26.81
N CYS A 429 33.89 -12.48 -26.73
CA CYS A 429 34.72 -12.07 -25.61
C CYS A 429 34.99 -10.56 -25.65
N SER A 430 34.83 -9.87 -24.53
CA SER A 430 35.09 -8.44 -24.40
C SER A 430 36.58 -8.06 -24.39
N ASN A 431 37.52 -9.02 -24.37
CA ASN A 431 38.95 -8.73 -24.42
C ASN A 431 39.45 -8.66 -25.87
N THR A 432 39.47 -7.49 -26.49
CA THR A 432 39.94 -7.33 -27.87
C THR A 432 41.47 -7.39 -28.03
N ASN A 433 42.23 -7.49 -26.92
CA ASN A 433 43.70 -7.44 -26.95
C ASN A 433 44.39 -8.79 -27.23
N THR A 434 43.64 -9.85 -27.52
CA THR A 434 44.21 -11.19 -27.77
C THR A 434 43.67 -11.76 -29.09
N ASP A 435 44.57 -12.30 -29.91
CA ASP A 435 44.17 -12.95 -31.17
C ASP A 435 43.54 -14.33 -30.94
N ALA A 436 43.83 -14.96 -29.80
CA ALA A 436 43.34 -16.28 -29.44
C ALA A 436 42.22 -16.20 -28.39
N HIS A 437 41.02 -16.61 -28.79
CA HIS A 437 39.83 -16.72 -27.94
C HIS A 437 39.38 -18.18 -27.75
N GLU A 438 38.85 -18.49 -26.57
CA GLU A 438 38.15 -19.75 -26.30
C GLU A 438 36.69 -19.64 -26.77
N GLY A 439 36.03 -20.79 -27.03
CA GLY A 439 34.70 -20.81 -27.65
C GLY A 439 33.51 -20.48 -26.73
N GLU A 440 33.67 -20.52 -25.40
CA GLU A 440 32.56 -20.27 -24.46
C GLU A 440 32.87 -19.16 -23.46
N VAL A 441 31.99 -18.16 -23.37
CA VAL A 441 32.16 -17.03 -22.45
C VAL A 441 31.52 -17.24 -21.08
N ARG A 442 32.04 -16.50 -20.10
CA ARG A 442 31.50 -16.33 -18.75
C ARG A 442 31.24 -14.86 -18.51
N ALA A 443 30.09 -14.54 -17.94
CA ALA A 443 29.77 -13.17 -17.60
C ALA A 443 30.57 -12.69 -16.38
N CYS A 444 31.00 -11.43 -16.40
CA CYS A 444 31.49 -10.71 -15.24
C CYS A 444 30.35 -10.53 -14.21
N PRO A 445 30.61 -10.46 -12.90
CA PRO A 445 29.57 -10.19 -11.91
C PRO A 445 28.77 -8.90 -12.12
N CYS A 446 29.31 -7.89 -12.83
CA CYS A 446 28.55 -6.69 -13.19
C CYS A 446 27.56 -6.91 -14.34
N GLY A 447 27.66 -8.01 -15.10
CA GLY A 447 26.79 -8.31 -16.24
C GLY A 447 27.09 -7.53 -17.53
N GLU A 448 28.06 -6.61 -17.53
CA GLU A 448 28.37 -5.73 -18.68
C GLU A 448 29.34 -6.37 -19.68
N VAL A 449 30.21 -7.27 -19.22
CA VAL A 449 31.29 -7.84 -20.04
C VAL A 449 31.39 -9.35 -19.87
N PHE A 450 31.87 -10.01 -20.92
CA PHE A 450 31.91 -11.46 -21.03
C PHE A 450 33.31 -11.93 -21.44
N TYR A 451 33.78 -13.01 -20.83
CA TYR A 451 35.14 -13.49 -21.01
C TYR A 451 35.19 -14.96 -21.37
N CYS A 452 35.85 -15.31 -22.46
CA CYS A 452 36.06 -16.70 -22.85
C CYS A 452 37.02 -17.43 -21.91
N SER A 453 37.92 -16.71 -21.22
CA SER A 453 38.89 -17.31 -20.30
C SER A 453 39.27 -16.38 -19.14
N LYS A 454 39.83 -16.97 -18.07
CA LYS A 454 40.40 -16.20 -16.95
C LYS A 454 41.58 -15.31 -17.39
N LYS A 455 42.30 -15.70 -18.44
CA LYS A 455 43.40 -14.90 -19.02
C LYS A 455 42.83 -13.63 -19.64
N CYS A 456 41.83 -13.77 -20.52
CA CYS A 456 41.14 -12.64 -21.14
C CYS A 456 40.53 -11.69 -20.11
N GLN A 457 39.90 -12.26 -19.07
CA GLN A 457 39.39 -11.46 -17.96
C GLN A 457 40.49 -10.64 -17.29
N ARG A 458 41.63 -11.26 -16.93
CA ARG A 458 42.73 -10.56 -16.24
C ARG A 458 43.36 -9.46 -17.09
N GLU A 459 43.49 -9.69 -18.39
CA GLU A 459 44.05 -8.71 -19.34
C GLU A 459 43.11 -7.52 -19.50
N HIS A 460 41.85 -7.74 -19.87
CA HIS A 460 40.86 -6.66 -20.00
C HIS A 460 40.61 -5.93 -18.67
N TRP A 461 40.62 -6.68 -17.55
CA TRP A 461 40.52 -6.09 -16.22
C TRP A 461 41.64 -5.08 -15.96
N LYS A 462 42.89 -5.44 -16.30
CA LYS A 462 44.03 -4.54 -16.09
C LYS A 462 44.06 -3.36 -17.07
N SER A 463 43.59 -3.55 -18.30
CA SER A 463 43.66 -2.50 -19.33
C SER A 463 42.63 -1.39 -19.11
N SER A 464 41.39 -1.73 -18.76
CA SER A 464 40.28 -0.77 -18.75
C SER A 464 39.20 -1.13 -17.72
N HIS A 465 38.67 -2.36 -17.78
CA HIS A 465 37.44 -2.69 -17.05
C HIS A 465 37.54 -2.59 -15.52
N ARG A 466 38.73 -2.65 -14.91
CA ARG A 466 38.87 -2.48 -13.45
C ARG A 466 38.29 -1.16 -12.95
N ASN A 467 38.41 -0.09 -13.74
CA ASN A 467 37.94 1.24 -13.35
C ASN A 467 36.44 1.41 -13.62
N ASP A 468 35.91 0.69 -14.61
CA ASP A 468 34.52 0.79 -15.03
C ASP A 468 33.62 -0.24 -14.32
N CYS A 469 34.20 -1.33 -13.83
CA CYS A 469 33.44 -2.43 -13.26
C CYS A 469 32.73 -2.00 -11.97
N SER A 470 31.41 -1.93 -12.06
CA SER A 470 30.47 -1.76 -10.95
C SER A 470 30.39 -3.02 -10.05
N ARG A 471 31.50 -3.70 -9.76
CA ARG A 471 31.49 -4.93 -8.93
C ARG A 471 30.89 -4.69 -7.53
N THR A 472 31.08 -3.49 -6.99
CA THR A 472 30.43 -3.02 -5.76
C THR A 472 28.97 -2.64 -6.01
N GLY A 473 28.69 -2.05 -7.17
CA GLY A 473 27.36 -1.70 -7.68
C GLY A 473 26.67 -2.83 -8.46
N ARG A 474 26.55 -4.03 -7.89
CA ARG A 474 25.62 -5.08 -8.35
C ARG A 474 25.62 -5.30 -9.89
N VAL A 475 24.54 -5.85 -10.47
CA VAL A 475 24.46 -6.12 -11.92
C VAL A 475 23.90 -4.89 -12.61
N TRP A 476 24.60 -4.36 -13.61
CA TRP A 476 24.23 -3.14 -14.35
C TRP A 476 23.90 -1.94 -13.45
N THR A 477 24.57 -1.79 -12.30
CA THR A 477 24.28 -0.75 -11.29
C THR A 477 22.92 -0.84 -10.59
N PHE A 478 22.13 -1.89 -10.83
CA PHE A 478 20.81 -2.05 -10.21
C PHE A 478 20.88 -2.59 -8.78
N GLU A 479 20.16 -1.94 -7.88
CA GLU A 479 20.03 -2.36 -6.50
C GLU A 479 19.27 -3.69 -6.33
N ASP A 480 19.95 -4.85 -6.39
CA ASP A 480 19.48 -6.24 -6.10
C ASP A 480 18.26 -6.68 -6.92
N GLY A 481 17.70 -5.83 -7.76
CA GLY A 481 16.48 -6.10 -8.52
C GLY A 481 16.74 -7.09 -9.66
N VAL A 482 17.88 -6.96 -10.32
CA VAL A 482 18.29 -7.76 -11.47
C VAL A 482 19.43 -8.68 -11.07
N THR A 483 19.25 -9.98 -11.30
CA THR A 483 20.32 -10.97 -11.11
C THR A 483 21.09 -11.15 -12.42
N LEU A 484 22.31 -11.67 -12.35
CA LEU A 484 23.09 -11.97 -13.55
C LEU A 484 22.37 -12.95 -14.49
N ALA A 485 21.57 -13.86 -13.92
CA ALA A 485 20.77 -14.78 -14.73
C ALA A 485 19.61 -14.07 -15.44
N ASP A 486 19.03 -13.03 -14.83
CA ASP A 486 18.02 -12.18 -15.48
C ASP A 486 18.65 -11.45 -16.67
N THR A 487 19.82 -10.85 -16.47
CA THR A 487 20.61 -10.19 -17.52
C THR A 487 20.91 -11.08 -18.72
N VAL A 488 21.49 -12.25 -18.49
CA VAL A 488 21.86 -13.16 -19.59
C VAL A 488 20.62 -13.65 -20.34
N PHE A 489 19.53 -13.91 -19.63
CA PHE A 489 18.28 -14.30 -20.26
C PHE A 489 17.70 -13.18 -21.11
N ALA A 490 17.70 -11.94 -20.62
CA ALA A 490 17.19 -10.80 -21.38
C ALA A 490 18.04 -10.52 -22.64
N ILE A 491 19.37 -10.68 -22.56
CA ILE A 491 20.27 -10.61 -23.74
C ILE A 491 19.88 -11.69 -24.77
N GLU A 492 19.62 -12.92 -24.31
CA GLU A 492 19.17 -13.99 -25.21
C GLU A 492 17.84 -13.66 -25.90
N LEU A 493 16.87 -13.10 -25.17
CA LEU A 493 15.60 -12.64 -25.73
C LEU A 493 15.84 -11.60 -26.84
N ALA A 494 16.68 -10.60 -26.58
CA ALA A 494 17.03 -9.58 -27.56
C ALA A 494 17.72 -10.18 -28.80
N PHE A 495 18.65 -11.12 -28.63
CA PHE A 495 19.27 -11.84 -29.75
C PHE A 495 18.25 -12.60 -30.60
N HIS A 496 17.29 -13.27 -29.96
CA HIS A 496 16.22 -13.96 -30.68
C HIS A 496 15.36 -13.00 -31.51
N VAL A 497 15.06 -11.81 -30.99
CA VAL A 497 14.32 -10.77 -31.72
C VAL A 497 15.11 -10.28 -32.93
N VAL A 498 16.39 -9.92 -32.73
CA VAL A 498 17.26 -9.46 -33.82
C VAL A 498 17.37 -10.52 -34.91
N LYS A 499 17.62 -11.78 -34.53
CA LYS A 499 17.74 -12.89 -35.48
C LYS A 499 16.44 -13.15 -36.25
N ARG A 500 15.29 -13.07 -35.57
CA ARG A 500 13.98 -13.31 -36.20
C ARG A 500 13.59 -12.19 -37.16
N ASN A 501 14.03 -10.96 -36.89
CA ASN A 501 13.69 -9.78 -37.68
C ASN A 501 14.88 -9.29 -38.53
N GLU A 502 15.89 -10.13 -38.76
CA GLU A 502 17.17 -9.76 -39.37
C GLU A 502 16.96 -9.01 -40.70
N ASP A 503 16.15 -9.55 -41.60
CA ASP A 503 15.85 -8.93 -42.90
C ASP A 503 15.16 -7.57 -42.76
N LYS A 504 14.20 -7.45 -41.84
CA LYS A 504 13.44 -6.20 -41.60
C LYS A 504 14.33 -5.12 -40.97
N ILE A 505 15.20 -5.54 -40.04
CA ILE A 505 16.19 -4.66 -39.40
C ILE A 505 17.20 -4.19 -40.44
N LEU A 506 17.73 -5.09 -41.30
CA LEU A 506 18.62 -4.74 -42.40
C LEU A 506 17.99 -3.75 -43.37
N GLU A 507 16.74 -4.00 -43.77
CA GLU A 507 16.02 -3.09 -44.65
C GLU A 507 15.82 -1.72 -44.00
N ALA A 508 15.48 -1.67 -42.71
CA ALA A 508 15.32 -0.43 -41.96
C ALA A 508 16.66 0.32 -41.83
N ILE A 509 17.76 -0.37 -41.49
CA ILE A 509 19.12 0.19 -41.44
C ILE A 509 19.50 0.74 -42.81
N THR A 510 19.30 -0.03 -43.87
CA THR A 510 19.62 0.38 -45.25
C THR A 510 18.83 1.64 -45.62
N ARG A 511 17.54 1.70 -45.29
CA ARG A 511 16.71 2.90 -45.52
C ARG A 511 17.23 4.11 -44.74
N THR A 512 17.60 3.94 -43.47
CA THR A 512 18.15 5.02 -42.63
C THR A 512 19.50 5.51 -43.16
N VAL A 513 20.40 4.61 -43.55
CA VAL A 513 21.72 4.94 -44.11
C VAL A 513 21.57 5.61 -45.49
N THR A 514 20.69 5.11 -46.35
CA THR A 514 20.46 5.68 -47.70
C THR A 514 19.82 7.08 -47.63
N ARG A 515 19.06 7.41 -46.58
CA ARG A 515 18.58 8.79 -46.38
C ARG A 515 19.70 9.78 -46.00
N ARG A 516 20.88 9.29 -45.61
CA ARG A 516 22.00 10.08 -45.07
C ARG A 516 23.16 10.21 -46.05
N VAL A 517 22.93 10.08 -47.37
CA VAL A 517 23.96 10.08 -48.42
C VAL A 517 24.92 11.29 -48.36
N ASP A 518 24.52 12.39 -47.71
CA ASP A 518 25.38 13.58 -47.54
C ASP A 518 26.26 13.58 -46.28
N SER A 519 26.17 12.58 -45.39
CA SER A 519 27.03 12.48 -44.20
C SER A 519 28.27 11.63 -44.50
N PRO A 520 29.50 12.20 -44.46
CA PRO A 520 30.73 11.51 -44.87
C PRO A 520 31.15 10.35 -43.95
N ASN A 521 30.46 10.13 -42.84
CA ASN A 521 30.64 8.98 -41.96
C ASN A 521 29.28 8.31 -41.72
N PRO A 522 29.06 7.05 -42.18
CA PRO A 522 27.89 6.29 -41.78
C PRO A 522 28.00 6.02 -40.28
N LYS A 523 27.21 6.74 -39.49
CA LYS A 523 27.09 6.52 -38.05
C LYS A 523 26.58 5.10 -37.80
N SER A 524 27.02 4.51 -36.68
CA SER A 524 26.43 3.28 -36.16
C SER A 524 24.92 3.46 -36.04
N VAL A 525 24.15 2.41 -36.35
CA VAL A 525 22.72 2.36 -36.05
C VAL A 525 22.53 1.50 -34.81
N LEU A 526 21.79 2.01 -33.83
CA LEU A 526 21.45 1.27 -32.63
C LEU A 526 20.11 0.57 -32.85
N VAL A 527 20.04 -0.73 -32.58
CA VAL A 527 18.76 -1.48 -32.56
C VAL A 527 18.32 -1.61 -31.12
N VAL A 528 17.19 -0.99 -30.78
CA VAL A 528 16.61 -1.08 -29.44
C VAL A 528 15.54 -2.15 -29.44
N VAL A 529 15.67 -3.17 -28.59
CA VAL A 529 14.64 -4.19 -28.37
C VAL A 529 13.88 -3.86 -27.10
N GLU A 530 12.57 -3.65 -27.23
CA GLU A 530 11.68 -3.30 -26.12
C GLU A 530 11.26 -4.57 -25.38
N LEU A 531 11.76 -4.75 -24.15
CA LEU A 531 11.45 -5.92 -23.31
C LEU A 531 10.52 -5.58 -22.14
N SER A 532 10.08 -4.31 -22.04
CA SER A 532 9.06 -3.87 -21.08
C SER A 532 7.71 -4.50 -21.37
N ASN A 533 7.41 -4.70 -22.65
CA ASN A 533 6.13 -5.20 -23.12
C ASN A 533 6.17 -6.73 -23.25
N PRO A 534 5.02 -7.41 -23.05
CA PRO A 534 4.93 -8.82 -23.30
C PRO A 534 5.23 -9.13 -24.78
N PRO A 535 5.87 -10.27 -25.07
CA PRO A 535 6.02 -10.69 -26.43
C PRO A 535 4.66 -10.96 -27.07
N THR A 536 4.57 -10.73 -28.37
CA THR A 536 3.44 -11.17 -29.17
C THR A 536 3.28 -12.69 -29.09
N PRO A 537 2.10 -13.27 -29.41
CA PRO A 537 1.86 -14.72 -29.32
C PRO A 537 2.84 -15.59 -30.11
N ASP A 538 3.47 -15.04 -31.15
CA ASP A 538 4.51 -15.71 -31.94
C ASP A 538 5.92 -15.60 -31.31
N GLY A 539 6.04 -14.93 -30.17
CA GLY A 539 7.24 -14.74 -29.37
C GLY A 539 8.15 -13.61 -29.83
N ASN A 540 7.60 -12.60 -30.50
CA ASN A 540 8.34 -11.43 -30.96
C ASN A 540 8.19 -10.27 -29.97
N PHE A 541 9.20 -9.41 -29.91
CA PHE A 541 9.15 -8.16 -29.15
C PHE A 541 9.17 -6.96 -30.11
N GLY A 542 8.72 -5.81 -29.61
CA GLY A 542 8.91 -4.55 -30.30
C GLY A 542 10.40 -4.22 -30.45
N TRP A 543 10.77 -3.58 -31.56
CA TRP A 543 12.11 -3.06 -31.76
C TRP A 543 12.08 -1.79 -32.60
N THR A 544 13.03 -0.90 -32.37
CA THR A 544 13.19 0.38 -33.07
C THR A 544 14.65 0.59 -33.47
N LEU A 545 14.89 1.55 -34.37
CA LEU A 545 16.22 2.03 -34.70
C LEU A 545 16.39 3.41 -34.07
N GLU A 546 17.49 3.60 -33.34
CA GLU A 546 17.89 4.90 -32.82
C GLU A 546 19.17 5.36 -33.53
N ASP A 547 19.19 6.64 -33.83
CA ASP A 547 20.36 7.31 -34.38
C ASP A 547 21.24 7.79 -33.22
N GLU A 548 22.55 7.52 -33.29
CA GLU A 548 23.52 8.25 -32.47
C GLU A 548 23.52 9.73 -32.88
N ASP A 549 22.62 10.51 -32.29
CA ASP A 549 22.74 11.96 -32.36
C ASP A 549 24.04 12.37 -31.65
N ASP A 550 24.82 13.24 -32.29
CA ASP A 550 26.16 13.67 -31.84
C ASP A 550 26.06 14.53 -30.57
N GLY A 551 25.67 13.98 -29.43
CA GLY A 551 25.89 14.56 -28.10
C GLY A 551 25.48 16.03 -27.89
N SER A 552 24.68 16.62 -28.78
CA SER A 552 24.35 18.04 -28.83
C SER A 552 22.89 18.24 -28.44
N SER A 553 22.45 17.58 -27.38
CA SER A 553 21.30 18.08 -26.63
C SER A 553 21.79 19.26 -25.80
N THR A 554 21.76 20.46 -26.38
CA THR A 554 21.74 21.69 -25.60
C THR A 554 20.55 21.59 -24.65
N LEU A 555 20.83 21.40 -23.35
CA LEU A 555 19.92 21.81 -22.29
C LEU A 555 19.78 23.33 -22.42
N ALA A 556 18.86 23.76 -23.28
CA ALA A 556 18.49 25.15 -23.41
C ALA A 556 17.66 25.52 -22.18
N ASP A 557 18.22 26.38 -21.34
CA ASP A 557 17.52 27.13 -20.30
C ASP A 557 16.30 27.85 -20.91
N GLY A 558 15.12 27.25 -20.74
CA GLY A 558 13.86 27.87 -21.08
C GLY A 558 13.42 28.82 -19.97
N ALA A 559 13.95 30.05 -19.97
CA ALA A 559 13.33 31.17 -19.30
C ALA A 559 12.14 31.64 -20.15
N THR A 560 10.92 31.28 -19.76
CA THR A 560 9.69 31.79 -20.37
C THR A 560 9.30 33.11 -19.70
N GLU A 561 9.41 34.20 -20.44
CA GLU A 561 8.81 35.50 -20.12
C GLU A 561 7.27 35.37 -20.19
N GLY A 562 6.60 35.80 -19.11
CA GLY A 562 5.16 35.86 -19.03
C GLY A 562 4.59 37.11 -19.72
N ALA A 563 3.54 36.92 -20.51
CA ALA A 563 2.60 37.97 -20.89
C ALA A 563 1.27 37.76 -20.14
N PRO A 564 0.58 38.83 -19.70
CA PRO A 564 -0.67 38.72 -18.96
C PRO A 564 -1.85 38.58 -19.92
N ASP A 565 -2.73 37.63 -19.66
CA ASP A 565 -4.03 37.53 -20.31
C ASP A 565 -5.13 37.91 -19.30
N GLU A 566 -5.82 39.01 -19.58
CA GLU A 566 -6.97 39.51 -18.83
C GLU A 566 -8.23 38.84 -19.37
N GLY A 567 -8.83 37.95 -18.56
CA GLY A 567 -10.10 37.31 -18.86
C GLY A 567 -11.06 37.38 -17.69
N GLU A 568 -11.90 38.42 -17.65
CA GLU A 568 -13.04 38.55 -16.76
C GLU A 568 -14.08 37.43 -17.02
N GLY A 569 -14.26 36.54 -16.05
CA GLY A 569 -15.31 35.51 -16.03
C GLY A 569 -16.23 35.69 -14.84
N LYS A 570 -17.46 36.15 -15.12
CA LYS A 570 -18.57 36.33 -14.17
C LYS A 570 -18.90 35.04 -13.41
N GLY A 571 -18.84 35.11 -12.08
CA GLY A 571 -19.37 34.08 -11.19
C GLY A 571 -20.90 34.10 -11.14
N THR A 572 -21.49 32.94 -11.42
CA THR A 572 -22.85 32.59 -10.98
C THR A 572 -22.69 31.68 -9.77
N GLU A 573 -23.05 32.21 -8.60
CA GLU A 573 -23.30 31.44 -7.39
C GLU A 573 -24.60 30.65 -7.58
N ASP A 574 -24.51 29.32 -7.55
CA ASP A 574 -25.68 28.46 -7.35
C ASP A 574 -25.29 27.31 -6.40
N ASP A 575 -25.65 27.54 -5.15
CA ASP A 575 -26.31 26.63 -4.20
C ASP A 575 -26.14 25.11 -4.41
N ARG A 576 -25.27 24.48 -3.60
CA ARG A 576 -25.34 23.04 -3.30
C ARG A 576 -24.91 22.73 -1.87
N SER A 577 -25.88 22.65 -0.97
CA SER A 577 -25.79 21.80 0.22
C SER A 577 -26.03 20.34 -0.18
N LEU A 578 -24.95 19.59 -0.43
CA LEU A 578 -25.00 18.13 -0.54
C LEU A 578 -24.39 17.52 0.73
N THR A 579 -25.15 16.63 1.36
CA THR A 579 -24.83 15.95 2.62
C THR A 579 -23.70 14.93 2.46
N ALA A 580 -22.83 14.84 3.46
CA ALA A 580 -21.59 14.07 3.50
C ALA A 580 -21.68 12.53 3.29
N MET A 581 -22.86 11.97 3.04
CA MET A 581 -23.03 10.52 2.80
C MET A 581 -22.96 10.09 1.33
N ASP A 582 -23.08 10.99 0.36
CA ASP A 582 -23.01 10.65 -1.08
C ASP A 582 -21.60 10.81 -1.71
N ARG A 583 -20.56 10.99 -0.88
CA ARG A 583 -19.15 11.12 -1.35
C ARG A 583 -18.34 9.83 -1.27
N GLN A 584 -18.94 8.72 -0.85
CA GLN A 584 -18.30 7.41 -0.89
C GLN A 584 -18.64 6.77 -2.25
N VAL A 585 -17.61 6.53 -3.06
CA VAL A 585 -17.64 6.01 -4.44
C VAL A 585 -17.93 7.05 -5.52
N ASN A 586 -17.10 8.11 -5.58
CA ASN A 586 -16.67 8.68 -6.86
C ASN A 586 -15.17 8.39 -7.00
N LEU A 587 -14.84 7.10 -7.15
CA LEU A 587 -13.51 6.61 -7.52
C LEU A 587 -13.22 6.83 -9.02
N GLU A 588 -14.16 7.38 -9.79
CA GLU A 588 -14.00 7.61 -11.23
C GLU A 588 -13.04 8.75 -11.59
N ASP A 589 -12.66 9.61 -10.63
CA ASP A 589 -11.60 10.61 -10.83
C ASP A 589 -10.25 10.13 -10.28
N THR A 590 -10.04 8.81 -10.26
CA THR A 590 -8.68 8.29 -10.21
C THR A 590 -7.98 8.76 -11.48
N ARG A 591 -7.21 9.86 -11.36
CA ARG A 591 -6.14 10.22 -12.29
C ARG A 591 -5.54 8.91 -12.81
N GLU A 592 -5.58 8.67 -14.12
CA GLU A 592 -4.86 7.57 -14.75
C GLU A 592 -3.37 7.78 -14.46
N VAL A 593 -2.94 7.36 -13.27
CA VAL A 593 -1.53 7.29 -12.92
C VAL A 593 -1.04 6.09 -13.69
N ASN A 594 -0.50 6.34 -14.88
CA ASN A 594 0.26 5.34 -15.62
C ASN A 594 1.43 4.92 -14.74
N PHE A 595 1.25 3.82 -14.03
CA PHE A 595 2.25 3.25 -13.14
C PHE A 595 3.35 2.61 -13.99
N GLU A 596 4.33 3.39 -14.42
CA GLU A 596 5.59 2.87 -14.94
C GLU A 596 6.40 2.33 -13.74
N GLY A 597 6.17 1.06 -13.39
CA GLY A 597 6.99 0.34 -12.41
C GLY A 597 8.43 0.18 -12.92
N PRO A 598 9.36 -0.40 -12.13
CA PRO A 598 10.70 -0.71 -12.63
C PRO A 598 10.62 -1.87 -13.63
N HIS A 599 10.38 -1.55 -14.89
CA HIS A 599 10.50 -2.46 -16.00
C HIS A 599 11.97 -2.56 -16.43
N ILE A 600 12.37 -3.71 -16.94
CA ILE A 600 13.48 -3.74 -17.90
C ILE A 600 12.92 -3.07 -19.15
N ALA A 601 13.09 -1.76 -19.28
CA ALA A 601 12.42 -1.02 -20.35
C ALA A 601 12.86 -1.53 -21.73
N SER A 602 14.17 -1.55 -21.96
CA SER A 602 14.71 -1.97 -23.23
C SER A 602 16.11 -2.58 -23.08
N ILE A 603 16.48 -3.39 -24.07
CA ILE A 603 17.87 -3.79 -24.30
C ILE A 603 18.27 -3.30 -25.67
N ALA A 604 19.23 -2.38 -25.72
CA ALA A 604 19.78 -1.89 -26.95
C ALA A 604 21.01 -2.70 -27.40
N ALA A 605 21.02 -3.06 -28.67
CA ALA A 605 22.02 -3.86 -29.37
C ALA A 605 22.65 -3.05 -30.49
N TRP A 606 23.98 -2.94 -30.46
CA TRP A 606 24.72 -2.27 -31.54
C TRP A 606 24.85 -3.20 -32.73
N LEU A 607 24.36 -2.75 -33.87
CA LEU A 607 24.59 -3.39 -35.15
C LEU A 607 25.48 -2.48 -35.98
N ARG A 608 26.75 -2.83 -36.08
CA ARG A 608 27.67 -2.11 -36.96
C ARG A 608 27.51 -2.65 -38.38
N TYR A 609 27.03 -1.79 -39.26
CA TYR A 609 26.96 -2.08 -40.69
C TYR A 609 28.37 -1.99 -41.30
N ALA A 610 28.99 -3.14 -41.58
CA ALA A 610 30.22 -3.22 -42.36
C ALA A 610 29.83 -3.50 -43.81
N GLY A 611 30.07 -2.53 -44.71
CA GLY A 611 29.59 -2.52 -46.09
C GLY A 611 29.68 -3.87 -46.81
N GLU A 612 28.56 -4.20 -47.46
CA GLU A 612 28.28 -5.35 -48.34
C GLU A 612 28.00 -6.71 -47.64
N THR A 613 26.68 -6.94 -47.47
CA THR A 613 25.96 -8.22 -47.41
C THR A 613 25.90 -9.05 -46.12
N SER A 614 26.54 -8.66 -45.00
CA SER A 614 26.35 -9.40 -43.74
C SER A 614 26.28 -8.52 -42.50
N LEU A 615 25.30 -8.82 -41.63
CA LEU A 615 25.18 -8.22 -40.30
C LEU A 615 26.26 -8.82 -39.40
N GLN A 616 27.28 -8.03 -39.06
CA GLN A 616 28.13 -8.36 -37.92
C GLN A 616 27.58 -7.67 -36.67
N VAL A 617 26.86 -8.44 -35.85
CA VAL A 617 26.55 -8.04 -34.49
C VAL A 617 27.87 -7.86 -33.75
N THR A 618 28.27 -6.62 -33.52
CA THR A 618 29.54 -6.28 -32.87
C THR A 618 29.21 -5.77 -31.48
N LEU A 619 29.66 -6.52 -30.46
CA LEU A 619 29.66 -6.04 -29.07
C LEU A 619 30.54 -4.78 -28.96
N PRO A 620 30.24 -3.87 -28.01
CA PRO A 620 29.38 -4.06 -26.83
C PRO A 620 27.89 -3.82 -27.10
N PHE A 621 27.00 -4.51 -26.36
CA PHE A 621 25.66 -3.97 -26.10
C PHE A 621 25.86 -2.73 -25.21
N ARG A 622 25.32 -1.58 -25.59
CA ARG A 622 25.13 -0.47 -24.64
C ARG A 622 23.73 -0.67 -24.09
N TYR A 623 23.67 -0.97 -22.81
CA TYR A 623 22.42 -1.16 -22.14
C TYR A 623 21.92 0.22 -21.73
N ASP A 624 20.91 0.73 -22.42
CA ASP A 624 20.13 1.83 -21.87
C ASP A 624 18.92 1.21 -21.20
N PHE A 625 19.06 0.95 -19.90
CA PHE A 625 17.87 0.79 -19.09
C PHE A 625 17.36 2.19 -18.82
N SER A 626 16.41 2.66 -19.62
CA SER A 626 15.47 3.63 -19.11
C SER A 626 14.66 2.92 -18.02
N LEU A 627 15.18 2.87 -16.79
CA LEU A 627 14.29 3.31 -15.74
C LEU A 627 13.93 4.74 -16.16
N GLN A 628 12.86 4.90 -16.94
CA GLN A 628 11.97 5.99 -16.63
C GLN A 628 11.65 5.74 -15.17
N ARG A 629 12.51 6.29 -14.29
CA ARG A 629 12.01 6.72 -13.01
C ARG A 629 10.80 7.50 -13.45
N PRO A 630 9.60 7.21 -12.93
CA PRO A 630 8.71 8.32 -12.74
C PRO A 630 9.56 9.29 -11.90
N VAL A 631 10.18 10.27 -12.57
CA VAL A 631 10.19 11.60 -12.03
C VAL A 631 8.72 11.78 -11.84
N ALA A 632 8.25 11.56 -10.61
CA ALA A 632 6.95 12.02 -10.19
C ALA A 632 7.01 13.51 -10.55
N ARG A 633 6.56 13.83 -11.78
CA ARG A 633 6.48 15.20 -12.28
C ARG A 633 5.53 15.80 -11.27
N ASN A 634 6.09 16.60 -10.36
CA ASN A 634 5.45 17.24 -9.23
C ASN A 634 3.96 16.91 -9.14
N LEU A 635 3.62 15.86 -8.40
CA LEU A 635 2.26 15.65 -7.89
C LEU A 635 1.88 16.74 -6.87
N ALA A 636 2.76 17.71 -6.62
CA ALA A 636 2.51 18.98 -5.96
C ALA A 636 2.22 20.08 -7.00
N SER A 637 0.99 20.08 -7.53
CA SER A 637 0.32 21.28 -8.04
C SER A 637 -1.18 21.15 -7.81
#